data_AF-A0A933HMK7-F1
#
_entry.id   AF-A0A933HMK7-F1
#
_cell.length_a   1.000
_cell.length_b   1.000
_cell.length_c   1.000
_cell.angle_alpha   90.00
_cell.angle_beta   90.00
_cell.angle_gamma   90.00
#
_symmetry.space_group_name_H-M   'P 1'
#
loop_
_entity.id
_entity.type
_entity.pdbx_description
1 polymer ?
#
loop_
_entity_poly.entity_id
_entity_poly.type
_entity_poly.pdbx_seq_one_letter_code
_entity_poly.pdbx_strand_id
1 'polypeptide(L)'
;MRRPRPTSHPLALIALCVALTAFLLGMGWESIANSAPLNAQSEKATPSKTPKRKRKKTRTPTPTRKRKKTRTPTRTATFAATFTPVAQTLILQNGSSPDAAYDGATDASITTWGGNTYANLGGMEYVQFGEDAAQDSFRALLRFELANLLPTGAQVDDATLELYAYDAGYDDAARDVVAHTASRDWLEGDGWDLSADARNQGVTWSTARPNVAWTNPGGDFDAAELDRVTIPANPNGWYRWNVTSAVASWLNSWTPNYGFLLEPDNGAWLHHQFRSSEYRDASLRPRLVIHYHVGGPAPTFTPTRSPQTATPTSTATFAVTFTPTRTPTSTATFAVTFTPTPPRTPTTPPAPVALNVALTVRENNGVARVNDPVTQGVPLPFNAYVYNASTLVLSNASQQAVPAQFTVLARWGGAPDDASKPIKWVLVDFQANVAANGSAIYQLKTGTPPALSGIQTTDSATTLEVNTGAARFSLNKNAFTLFDQIYRDRDNDGAVDDALLAAPGSIAGHANGVAYTADATAPQEIALEQSGALHTVVRVKGHLRGNGANLLAYTARLHFYANQPTARVMFTVWNDNLMVNSNGQPYIKEFGSPNTVVFDDLSLQLQLAGANPNYILAGANNETWSGALTTNAELYQESSGGPQWNHAPDNVSNSFRGFRALANGSTLHAACDDAADENGCRSQGWGGAQTSTGSVVAGVRYFWQNYPKAVNVDANGAVSVGVFPAQYPASFELRVGEQKTHEVVFYFGANNASNALRALQNPLHAWASADYYLTQAQAFDRAIPRDPTDFADFEGYVDATILYPSFNLFILRDGAVNSGWLYAPRPEAWGWRNFGDTIAEDETGGGSYPVFTNQQYDHPWAALFQMVRALNGSDSRADLWWQIAESGAWHQADVDVIHSLCTGQAPEEMLACMDTVQGPPYPVGWAMGGRLTNQWHADPSVNLHRHALIDYWSGGLRGLLYYYYFTGDGVIKDAWMELAENARWRVEHSPCNPDCGPGYANNNPGEGDARGPAYALEILTDAYGATGDAAYLDAARLVIDRSHPDQTWFGAPNYAPNPNVAPSGKQTSPWALSMIMKSLGRFLDVQTEWQGSVDDRARDSLVTYATLLAKWWRLGDAQPTCYRIGENGGCSAETWDYMLPDGLAWALAYDDGRADRTRWQAVGAEAWQKGVSDPWNGYAKNTFTSSKTQIMIAINGSAWMRWAINGK
;
A
#
# COMPACT_ATOMS: atom_id res chain seq x y z
N MET A 1 -32.83 2.65 -50.42
CA MET A 1 -33.76 1.54 -50.74
C MET A 1 -32.96 0.25 -50.93
N ARG A 2 -33.51 -0.90 -50.48
CA ARG A 2 -33.25 -2.31 -50.88
C ARG A 2 -31.79 -2.83 -51.18
N ARG A 3 -31.37 -3.76 -50.31
CA ARG A 3 -30.65 -5.08 -50.47
C ARG A 3 -30.78 -5.78 -51.85
N PRO A 4 -30.05 -6.89 -52.22
CA PRO A 4 -29.46 -8.03 -51.42
C PRO A 4 -27.99 -8.47 -51.77
N ARG A 5 -27.23 -9.27 -50.96
CA ARG A 5 -27.14 -10.79 -50.79
C ARG A 5 -26.92 -11.60 -52.09
N PRO A 6 -26.27 -12.81 -52.15
CA PRO A 6 -26.18 -13.90 -51.11
C PRO A 6 -24.82 -14.71 -51.00
N THR A 7 -24.41 -15.30 -49.86
CA THR A 7 -24.48 -16.71 -49.31
C THR A 7 -23.59 -17.88 -49.84
N SER A 8 -23.11 -18.70 -48.87
CA SER A 8 -22.98 -20.20 -48.80
C SER A 8 -21.79 -21.03 -49.38
N HIS A 9 -21.04 -21.66 -48.44
CA HIS A 9 -20.48 -23.05 -48.31
C HIS A 9 -20.81 -24.15 -49.37
N PRO A 10 -20.00 -25.25 -49.55
CA PRO A 10 -19.69 -26.28 -48.50
C PRO A 10 -18.36 -27.11 -48.64
N LEU A 11 -18.33 -28.33 -48.07
CA LEU A 11 -17.19 -29.27 -47.84
C LEU A 11 -17.14 -30.41 -48.93
N ALA A 12 -16.42 -31.56 -48.88
CA ALA A 12 -15.72 -32.31 -47.80
C ALA A 12 -14.84 -33.53 -48.28
N LEU A 13 -14.06 -34.12 -47.33
CA LEU A 13 -13.70 -35.57 -47.14
C LEU A 13 -12.65 -36.37 -48.03
N ILE A 14 -11.67 -37.00 -47.33
CA ILE A 14 -11.17 -38.42 -47.34
C ILE A 14 -9.97 -38.95 -48.22
N ALA A 15 -8.86 -39.24 -47.50
CA ALA A 15 -7.96 -40.44 -47.38
C ALA A 15 -7.36 -41.30 -48.54
N LEU A 16 -6.09 -41.74 -48.33
CA LEU A 16 -5.65 -43.16 -48.33
C LEU A 16 -4.26 -43.37 -47.64
N CYS A 17 -3.83 -44.63 -47.42
CA CYS A 17 -2.75 -45.04 -46.46
C CYS A 17 -1.57 -45.85 -47.08
N VAL A 18 -0.60 -46.28 -46.23
CA VAL A 18 0.16 -47.59 -46.20
C VAL A 18 1.73 -47.61 -46.31
N ALA A 19 2.40 -47.75 -45.13
CA ALA A 19 3.38 -48.80 -44.68
C ALA A 19 4.95 -48.84 -44.90
N LEU A 20 5.61 -49.27 -43.78
CA LEU A 20 6.67 -50.31 -43.57
C LEU A 20 8.23 -50.04 -43.54
N THR A 21 8.78 -50.01 -42.30
CA THR A 21 9.90 -50.83 -41.70
C THR A 21 11.41 -50.80 -42.09
N ALA A 22 12.26 -50.53 -41.07
CA ALA A 22 13.28 -51.44 -40.42
C ALA A 22 14.84 -51.31 -40.59
N PHE A 23 15.53 -51.47 -39.43
CA PHE A 23 16.80 -52.19 -39.12
C PHE A 23 18.23 -51.53 -39.06
N LEU A 24 18.67 -51.22 -37.83
CA LEU A 24 19.82 -51.79 -37.04
C LEU A 24 21.33 -51.54 -37.31
N LEU A 25 22.10 -51.71 -36.20
CA LEU A 25 23.58 -51.73 -35.97
C LEU A 25 24.28 -50.35 -35.83
N GLY A 26 25.30 -50.13 -34.96
CA GLY A 26 25.94 -50.96 -33.92
C GLY A 26 27.42 -50.57 -33.67
N MET A 27 28.01 -50.90 -32.48
CA MET A 27 29.41 -50.65 -32.03
C MET A 27 29.73 -49.22 -31.53
N GLY A 28 30.64 -48.98 -30.55
CA GLY A 28 31.58 -49.88 -29.84
C GLY A 28 32.11 -49.31 -28.50
N TRP A 29 33.08 -49.99 -27.85
CA TRP A 29 33.37 -49.92 -26.40
C TRP A 29 34.87 -49.58 -26.07
N GLU A 30 35.12 -49.17 -24.82
CA GLU A 30 36.30 -49.49 -23.95
C GLU A 30 37.64 -48.68 -23.87
N SER A 31 38.18 -48.75 -22.63
CA SER A 31 39.57 -48.53 -22.11
C SER A 31 40.01 -47.09 -21.75
N ILE A 32 40.25 -46.72 -20.48
CA ILE A 32 41.26 -47.10 -19.43
C ILE A 32 42.56 -46.26 -19.52
N ALA A 33 42.90 -45.49 -18.47
CA ALA A 33 44.23 -45.50 -17.78
C ALA A 33 44.36 -44.51 -16.61
N ASN A 34 45.05 -44.96 -15.54
CA ASN A 34 45.41 -44.26 -14.30
C ASN A 34 46.28 -43.00 -14.48
N SER A 35 46.25 -42.09 -13.49
CA SER A 35 47.47 -41.76 -12.73
C SER A 35 47.22 -40.97 -11.42
N ALA A 36 48.06 -41.27 -10.43
CA ALA A 36 48.36 -40.52 -9.21
C ALA A 36 49.90 -40.66 -9.00
N PRO A 37 50.56 -40.14 -7.94
CA PRO A 37 50.08 -39.29 -6.83
C PRO A 37 51.00 -38.07 -6.57
N LEU A 38 50.78 -37.34 -5.47
CA LEU A 38 51.88 -36.67 -4.74
C LEU A 38 51.54 -36.51 -3.25
N ASN A 39 52.45 -37.00 -2.39
CA ASN A 39 52.39 -36.91 -0.92
C ASN A 39 53.15 -35.68 -0.42
N ALA A 40 52.72 -35.10 0.71
CA ALA A 40 53.62 -34.57 1.73
C ALA A 40 52.96 -34.58 3.12
N GLN A 41 53.66 -35.12 4.12
CA GLN A 41 53.23 -35.16 5.52
C GLN A 41 53.72 -33.93 6.28
N SER A 42 53.09 -33.60 7.42
CA SER A 42 53.88 -33.51 8.67
C SER A 42 53.01 -33.75 9.91
N GLU A 43 53.53 -34.53 10.84
CA GLU A 43 52.93 -34.81 12.15
C GLU A 43 53.37 -33.77 13.19
N LYS A 44 52.59 -33.62 14.27
CA LYS A 44 53.14 -33.69 15.64
C LYS A 44 52.04 -33.87 16.69
N ALA A 45 52.36 -34.64 17.73
CA ALA A 45 51.37 -35.12 18.70
C ALA A 45 51.79 -34.89 20.16
N THR A 46 50.78 -34.66 21.02
CA THR A 46 50.73 -35.03 22.48
C THR A 46 51.71 -34.37 23.48
N PRO A 47 51.51 -34.50 24.82
CA PRO A 47 50.27 -34.79 25.61
C PRO A 47 50.11 -33.92 26.90
N SER A 48 49.07 -34.23 27.71
CA SER A 48 49.21 -34.60 29.16
C SER A 48 48.61 -33.72 30.30
N LYS A 49 47.67 -34.35 31.04
CA LYS A 49 47.42 -34.35 32.52
C LYS A 49 46.47 -33.33 33.22
N THR A 50 45.35 -33.90 33.67
CA THR A 50 44.63 -33.65 34.96
C THR A 50 45.54 -33.90 36.20
N PRO A 51 45.21 -33.53 37.48
CA PRO A 51 43.96 -33.95 38.18
C PRO A 51 43.48 -33.16 39.46
N LYS A 52 42.48 -33.75 40.16
CA LYS A 52 42.15 -33.66 41.62
C LYS A 52 41.20 -32.57 42.18
N ARG A 53 39.90 -32.86 42.00
CA ARG A 53 38.84 -32.98 43.04
C ARG A 53 39.25 -32.82 44.53
N LYS A 54 38.45 -32.08 45.31
CA LYS A 54 38.22 -32.32 46.76
C LYS A 54 36.72 -32.34 47.10
N ARG A 55 36.35 -33.15 48.10
CA ARG A 55 34.97 -33.51 48.48
C ARG A 55 34.92 -33.64 50.01
N LYS A 56 33.87 -33.14 50.69
CA LYS A 56 33.32 -33.63 51.98
C LYS A 56 31.91 -33.00 52.13
N LYS A 57 30.81 -33.78 52.19
CA LYS A 57 30.26 -34.57 53.32
C LYS A 57 29.67 -33.65 54.42
N THR A 58 28.53 -33.94 55.09
CA THR A 58 28.11 -35.27 55.60
C THR A 58 26.61 -35.40 56.02
N ARG A 59 25.98 -36.56 55.71
CA ARG A 59 24.94 -37.37 56.44
C ARG A 59 23.53 -36.83 56.86
N THR A 60 22.50 -37.41 56.22
CA THR A 60 21.35 -38.26 56.72
C THR A 60 21.24 -38.65 58.22
N PRO A 61 20.10 -39.20 58.80
CA PRO A 61 18.80 -39.66 58.19
C PRO A 61 17.43 -39.50 59.00
N THR A 62 16.26 -39.47 58.30
CA THR A 62 15.00 -40.34 58.43
C THR A 62 14.25 -40.56 59.80
N PRO A 63 12.98 -41.05 59.96
CA PRO A 63 11.64 -40.87 59.30
C PRO A 63 10.39 -40.61 60.24
N THR A 64 9.19 -40.43 59.63
CA THR A 64 7.79 -40.71 60.15
C THR A 64 7.24 -39.84 61.31
N ARG A 65 5.91 -39.63 61.49
CA ARG A 65 4.71 -40.47 61.23
C ARG A 65 3.41 -39.63 61.02
N LYS A 66 2.42 -40.14 60.28
CA LYS A 66 1.09 -39.52 60.07
C LYS A 66 0.18 -39.53 61.32
N ARG A 67 -0.59 -38.45 61.57
CA ARG A 67 -2.06 -38.51 61.86
C ARG A 67 -2.75 -37.12 61.89
N LYS A 68 -4.04 -37.11 61.49
CA LYS A 68 -4.96 -35.95 61.47
C LYS A 68 -5.22 -35.36 62.88
N LYS A 69 -5.35 -34.02 62.98
CA LYS A 69 -6.67 -33.38 63.15
C LYS A 69 -6.63 -31.86 62.91
N THR A 70 -7.65 -31.39 62.19
CA THR A 70 -7.93 -29.99 61.87
C THR A 70 -8.34 -29.18 63.10
N ARG A 71 -7.77 -28.00 63.31
CA ARG A 71 -8.45 -26.82 63.89
C ARG A 71 -7.67 -25.54 63.58
N THR A 72 -8.42 -24.51 63.20
CA THR A 72 -7.95 -23.27 62.57
C THR A 72 -7.20 -22.34 63.53
N PRO A 73 -6.02 -21.80 63.16
CA PRO A 73 -5.46 -20.56 63.71
C PRO A 73 -5.84 -19.35 62.84
N THR A 74 -6.10 -18.22 63.49
CA THR A 74 -6.58 -16.98 62.88
C THR A 74 -5.61 -16.40 61.85
N ARG A 75 -6.14 -15.99 60.68
CA ARG A 75 -5.39 -15.33 59.61
C ARG A 75 -5.11 -13.86 59.99
N THR A 76 -3.84 -13.50 60.15
CA THR A 76 -3.41 -12.09 60.17
C THR A 76 -3.73 -11.45 58.82
N ALA A 77 -4.32 -10.26 58.83
CA ALA A 77 -4.75 -9.58 57.61
C ALA A 77 -3.55 -8.97 56.87
N THR A 78 -3.11 -9.60 55.79
CA THR A 78 -2.38 -8.90 54.73
C THR A 78 -3.38 -8.00 54.01
N PHE A 79 -3.14 -6.68 53.99
CA PHE A 79 -3.91 -5.76 53.17
C PHE A 79 -3.67 -6.11 51.69
N ALA A 80 -4.67 -6.69 51.04
CA ALA A 80 -4.78 -6.59 49.60
C ALA A 80 -5.28 -5.17 49.29
N ALA A 81 -4.58 -4.45 48.42
CA ALA A 81 -5.11 -3.22 47.87
C ALA A 81 -6.27 -3.59 46.93
N THR A 82 -7.51 -3.44 47.41
CA THR A 82 -8.68 -3.43 46.55
C THR A 82 -8.60 -2.17 45.70
N PHE A 83 -8.16 -2.29 44.45
CA PHE A 83 -8.36 -1.23 43.47
C PHE A 83 -9.86 -1.02 43.32
N THR A 84 -10.33 0.16 43.72
CA THR A 84 -11.67 0.61 43.33
C THR A 84 -11.56 1.04 41.87
N PRO A 85 -12.33 0.45 40.93
CA PRO A 85 -12.36 0.95 39.57
C PRO A 85 -12.79 2.42 39.58
N VAL A 86 -12.00 3.26 38.91
CA VAL A 86 -12.34 4.67 38.71
C VAL A 86 -13.20 4.74 37.46
N ALA A 87 -14.48 5.10 37.62
CA ALA A 87 -15.36 5.40 36.51
C ALA A 87 -14.82 6.64 35.76
N GLN A 88 -14.71 6.52 34.45
CA GLN A 88 -14.28 7.54 33.51
C GLN A 88 -15.45 7.90 32.60
N THR A 89 -15.37 9.06 31.95
CA THR A 89 -16.39 9.55 31.01
C THR A 89 -15.73 9.90 29.69
N LEU A 90 -16.22 9.32 28.60
CA LEU A 90 -15.94 9.73 27.23
C LEU A 90 -17.19 10.43 26.68
N ILE A 91 -17.01 11.55 25.98
CA ILE A 91 -18.08 12.25 25.27
C ILE A 91 -17.63 12.38 23.81
N LEU A 92 -18.47 11.93 22.88
CA LEU A 92 -18.26 12.01 21.44
C LEU A 92 -19.22 13.05 20.87
N GLN A 93 -18.72 14.14 20.29
CA GLN A 93 -19.52 15.24 19.73
C GLN A 93 -18.74 15.95 18.62
N ASN A 94 -19.30 16.01 17.41
CA ASN A 94 -18.60 16.48 16.20
C ASN A 94 -18.03 17.91 16.34
N GLY A 95 -16.70 18.05 16.21
CA GLY A 95 -15.98 19.31 16.34
C GLY A 95 -15.89 19.86 17.77
N SER A 96 -16.08 19.02 18.79
CA SER A 96 -16.19 19.44 20.20
C SER A 96 -15.47 18.51 21.19
N SER A 97 -15.74 17.21 21.12
CA SER A 97 -15.29 16.24 22.13
C SER A 97 -15.10 14.84 21.50
N PRO A 98 -14.07 14.03 21.89
CA PRO A 98 -13.13 14.22 23.01
C PRO A 98 -12.17 15.41 22.86
N ASP A 99 -11.98 15.89 21.63
CA ASP A 99 -11.37 17.17 21.33
C ASP A 99 -12.02 17.78 20.07
N ALA A 100 -11.56 18.97 19.67
CA ALA A 100 -12.12 19.73 18.55
C ALA A 100 -11.89 19.10 17.16
N ALA A 101 -11.07 18.05 17.04
CA ALA A 101 -10.79 17.36 15.78
C ALA A 101 -11.64 16.10 15.56
N TYR A 102 -12.49 15.70 16.52
CA TYR A 102 -13.39 14.56 16.35
C TYR A 102 -14.47 14.86 15.29
N ASP A 103 -14.43 14.12 14.18
CA ASP A 103 -15.35 14.19 13.03
C ASP A 103 -16.19 12.90 12.85
N GLY A 104 -16.12 11.97 13.81
CA GLY A 104 -16.71 10.63 13.72
C GLY A 104 -18.20 10.53 14.10
N ALA A 105 -19.00 11.59 14.03
CA ALA A 105 -20.45 11.50 14.13
C ALA A 105 -21.09 11.72 12.76
N THR A 106 -22.02 10.83 12.40
CA THR A 106 -22.83 10.90 11.17
C THR A 106 -24.31 10.74 11.52
N ASP A 107 -25.18 11.59 11.01
CA ASP A 107 -26.63 11.49 11.20
C ASP A 107 -27.48 11.90 10.00
N ALA A 108 -28.62 11.24 9.81
CA ALA A 108 -29.49 11.47 8.65
C ALA A 108 -30.96 11.22 8.97
N SER A 109 -31.85 11.99 8.35
CA SER A 109 -33.29 11.70 8.35
C SER A 109 -33.70 10.93 7.10
N ILE A 110 -34.56 9.92 7.26
CA ILE A 110 -35.18 9.20 6.15
C ILE A 110 -36.70 9.39 6.19
N THR A 111 -37.33 9.51 5.02
CA THR A 111 -38.75 9.89 4.93
C THR A 111 -39.50 9.30 3.75
N THR A 112 -40.82 9.19 3.89
CA THR A 112 -41.74 8.97 2.77
C THR A 112 -42.43 10.25 2.28
N TRP A 113 -42.21 11.41 2.94
CA TRP A 113 -43.03 12.62 2.83
C TRP A 113 -43.32 13.07 1.40
N GLY A 114 -44.59 13.35 1.11
CA GLY A 114 -45.07 13.69 -0.22
C GLY A 114 -44.97 12.53 -1.22
N GLY A 115 -44.81 11.30 -0.73
CA GLY A 115 -44.48 10.11 -1.52
C GLY A 115 -43.00 10.00 -1.92
N ASN A 116 -42.10 10.87 -1.46
CA ASN A 116 -40.69 10.82 -1.81
C ASN A 116 -39.88 9.89 -0.89
N THR A 117 -39.91 8.59 -1.20
CA THR A 117 -39.13 7.56 -0.49
C THR A 117 -37.65 7.49 -0.88
N TYR A 118 -37.16 8.45 -1.68
CA TYR A 118 -35.78 8.53 -2.21
C TYR A 118 -35.06 9.82 -1.81
N ALA A 119 -35.63 10.63 -0.91
CA ALA A 119 -34.94 11.78 -0.34
C ALA A 119 -33.78 11.32 0.55
N ASN A 120 -32.64 12.01 0.41
CA ASN A 120 -31.50 11.93 1.33
C ASN A 120 -31.41 13.25 2.10
N LEU A 121 -31.28 13.18 3.43
CA LEU A 121 -31.31 14.34 4.33
C LEU A 121 -30.14 14.33 5.32
N GLY A 122 -28.96 13.87 4.90
CA GLY A 122 -27.73 13.87 5.72
C GLY A 122 -26.96 15.20 5.70
N GLY A 123 -27.24 16.09 4.74
CA GLY A 123 -26.66 17.44 4.68
C GLY A 123 -27.50 18.52 5.39
N MET A 124 -28.54 18.14 6.13
CA MET A 124 -29.43 19.07 6.83
C MET A 124 -28.80 19.57 8.14
N GLU A 125 -29.04 20.84 8.53
CA GLU A 125 -28.68 21.36 9.87
C GLU A 125 -29.57 20.78 11.02
N TYR A 126 -30.38 19.76 10.73
CA TYR A 126 -31.28 19.11 11.67
C TYR A 126 -31.63 17.68 11.29
N VAL A 127 -31.86 16.83 12.29
CA VAL A 127 -32.52 15.52 12.14
C VAL A 127 -33.93 15.56 12.71
N GLN A 128 -34.82 14.74 12.14
CA GLN A 128 -36.24 14.74 12.50
C GLN A 128 -36.88 13.37 12.48
N PHE A 129 -37.93 13.22 13.29
CA PHE A 129 -38.76 12.04 13.36
C PHE A 129 -40.23 12.43 13.61
N GLY A 130 -41.17 11.63 13.12
CA GLY A 130 -42.58 12.00 13.09
C GLY A 130 -43.46 11.19 12.13
N GLU A 131 -44.77 11.44 12.18
CA GLU A 131 -45.79 10.89 11.27
C GLU A 131 -46.87 11.95 10.94
N ASP A 132 -47.18 12.15 9.65
CA ASP A 132 -48.25 13.01 9.10
C ASP A 132 -49.57 12.21 8.93
N ALA A 133 -50.74 12.85 8.84
CA ALA A 133 -51.98 12.13 8.50
C ALA A 133 -51.98 11.43 7.13
N ALA A 134 -51.08 11.78 6.22
CA ALA A 134 -50.83 11.02 5.00
C ALA A 134 -50.26 9.61 5.24
N GLN A 135 -49.96 9.25 6.51
CA GLN A 135 -49.08 8.14 6.92
C GLN A 135 -47.62 8.36 6.48
N ASP A 136 -47.27 9.61 6.19
CA ASP A 136 -45.91 9.95 5.80
C ASP A 136 -45.00 9.98 7.03
N SER A 137 -43.94 9.16 6.99
CA SER A 137 -43.10 8.87 8.15
C SER A 137 -41.75 9.59 8.07
N PHE A 138 -41.17 9.90 9.23
CA PHE A 138 -39.78 10.32 9.41
C PHE A 138 -39.11 9.48 10.49
N ARG A 139 -37.92 8.94 10.19
CA ARG A 139 -37.03 8.27 11.14
C ARG A 139 -35.64 8.91 11.07
N ALA A 140 -34.89 8.87 12.17
CA ALA A 140 -33.51 9.37 12.22
C ALA A 140 -32.52 8.22 12.43
N LEU A 141 -31.39 8.27 11.72
CA LEU A 141 -30.25 7.37 11.87
C LEU A 141 -29.07 8.17 12.43
N LEU A 142 -28.35 7.64 13.44
CA LEU A 142 -27.17 8.29 14.03
C LEU A 142 -26.08 7.26 14.33
N ARG A 143 -24.82 7.53 13.96
CA ARG A 143 -23.65 6.68 14.29
C ARG A 143 -22.53 7.54 14.88
N PHE A 144 -21.81 6.95 15.83
CA PHE A 144 -20.62 7.54 16.46
C PHE A 144 -19.46 6.54 16.38
N GLU A 145 -18.32 6.96 15.86
CA GLU A 145 -17.12 6.13 15.75
C GLU A 145 -16.41 5.98 17.11
N LEU A 146 -16.29 4.74 17.58
CA LEU A 146 -15.70 4.42 18.89
C LEU A 146 -14.21 4.02 18.81
N ALA A 147 -13.69 3.79 17.60
CA ALA A 147 -12.39 3.15 17.39
C ALA A 147 -11.24 3.94 18.01
N ASN A 148 -10.39 3.26 18.78
CA ASN A 148 -9.22 3.81 19.49
C ASN A 148 -9.51 4.86 20.59
N LEU A 149 -10.77 5.21 20.87
CA LEU A 149 -11.13 6.21 21.89
C LEU A 149 -11.36 5.63 23.30
N LEU A 150 -11.55 4.31 23.41
CA LEU A 150 -11.70 3.61 24.69
C LEU A 150 -10.54 2.62 24.91
N PRO A 151 -9.96 2.57 26.13
CA PRO A 151 -8.83 1.69 26.43
C PRO A 151 -9.22 0.21 26.45
N THR A 152 -8.29 -0.67 26.08
CA THR A 152 -8.49 -2.11 26.06
C THR A 152 -8.94 -2.65 27.43
N GLY A 153 -10.03 -3.43 27.45
CA GLY A 153 -10.62 -3.94 28.69
C GLY A 153 -11.53 -2.94 29.42
N ALA A 154 -11.92 -1.83 28.78
CA ALA A 154 -13.04 -1.02 29.22
C ALA A 154 -14.31 -1.86 29.34
N GLN A 155 -15.08 -1.59 30.39
CA GLN A 155 -16.43 -2.12 30.62
C GLN A 155 -17.36 -0.91 30.76
N VAL A 156 -18.43 -0.88 29.95
CA VAL A 156 -19.42 0.21 29.99
C VAL A 156 -20.25 0.07 31.26
N ASP A 157 -20.30 1.13 32.05
CA ASP A 157 -21.18 1.26 33.22
C ASP A 157 -22.54 1.84 32.83
N ASP A 158 -22.54 2.85 31.94
CA ASP A 158 -23.71 3.49 31.35
C ASP A 158 -23.30 4.13 30.01
N ALA A 159 -24.20 4.14 29.03
CA ALA A 159 -24.06 4.99 27.85
C ALA A 159 -25.39 5.64 27.48
N THR A 160 -25.33 6.94 27.17
CA THR A 160 -26.49 7.77 26.86
C THR A 160 -26.28 8.50 25.54
N LEU A 161 -27.22 8.34 24.60
CA LEU A 161 -27.33 9.13 23.38
C LEU A 161 -28.09 10.43 23.69
N GLU A 162 -27.49 11.59 23.45
CA GLU A 162 -28.12 12.90 23.68
C GLU A 162 -28.29 13.70 22.38
N LEU A 163 -29.51 14.19 22.12
CA LEU A 163 -29.83 15.09 21.01
C LEU A 163 -30.45 16.40 21.55
N TYR A 164 -30.15 17.53 20.92
CA TYR A 164 -30.70 18.83 21.29
C TYR A 164 -31.92 19.20 20.44
N ALA A 165 -33.11 19.23 21.03
CA ALA A 165 -34.34 19.67 20.37
C ALA A 165 -34.38 21.19 20.23
N TYR A 166 -34.86 21.68 19.09
CA TYR A 166 -35.15 23.10 18.89
C TYR A 166 -36.48 23.29 18.15
N ASP A 167 -37.28 24.25 18.64
CA ASP A 167 -38.48 24.85 18.03
C ASP A 167 -39.29 23.95 17.07
N ALA A 168 -40.30 23.26 17.60
CA ALA A 168 -41.15 22.38 16.79
C ALA A 168 -42.19 23.19 15.99
N GLY A 169 -42.31 22.84 14.71
CA GLY A 169 -43.18 23.52 13.76
C GLY A 169 -44.48 22.76 13.49
N TYR A 170 -45.60 23.39 13.84
CA TYR A 170 -47.00 23.01 13.58
C TYR A 170 -47.60 21.87 14.43
N ASP A 171 -48.49 22.28 15.34
CA ASP A 171 -49.52 21.49 16.05
C ASP A 171 -49.03 20.29 16.88
N ASP A 172 -48.02 20.54 17.71
CA ASP A 172 -47.37 19.50 18.49
C ASP A 172 -48.07 19.09 19.80
N ALA A 173 -48.24 17.79 20.00
CA ALA A 173 -48.54 17.10 21.26
C ALA A 173 -47.33 16.23 21.66
N ALA A 174 -47.42 15.49 22.78
CA ALA A 174 -46.28 14.68 23.24
C ALA A 174 -46.22 13.29 22.55
N ARG A 175 -45.02 12.83 22.20
CA ARG A 175 -44.74 11.52 21.56
C ARG A 175 -43.64 10.77 22.27
N ASP A 176 -43.83 9.46 22.38
CA ASP A 176 -42.72 8.56 22.70
C ASP A 176 -41.88 8.31 21.43
N VAL A 177 -40.56 8.36 21.61
CA VAL A 177 -39.57 8.06 20.56
C VAL A 177 -38.70 6.93 21.05
N VAL A 178 -38.67 5.86 20.27
CA VAL A 178 -37.97 4.61 20.59
C VAL A 178 -36.62 4.61 19.87
N ALA A 179 -35.56 4.28 20.61
CA ALA A 179 -34.25 4.05 20.03
C ALA A 179 -34.00 2.55 19.84
N HIS A 180 -33.48 2.18 18.68
CA HIS A 180 -33.12 0.82 18.28
C HIS A 180 -31.66 0.74 17.84
N THR A 181 -31.08 -0.46 17.88
CA THR A 181 -29.76 -0.70 17.27
C THR A 181 -29.94 -0.87 15.76
N ALA A 182 -29.26 -0.07 14.93
CA ALA A 182 -29.25 -0.31 13.48
C ALA A 182 -28.57 -1.67 13.20
N SER A 183 -29.17 -2.50 12.36
CA SER A 183 -28.70 -3.87 12.09
C SER A 183 -27.97 -4.02 10.74
N ARG A 184 -27.85 -2.92 9.99
CA ARG A 184 -27.17 -2.83 8.70
C ARG A 184 -26.41 -1.51 8.57
N ASP A 185 -25.25 -1.55 7.91
CA ASP A 185 -24.48 -0.36 7.54
C ASP A 185 -25.23 0.53 6.52
N TRP A 186 -25.06 1.84 6.64
CA TRP A 186 -25.71 2.88 5.84
C TRP A 186 -24.72 4.00 5.49
N LEU A 187 -25.08 4.88 4.56
CA LEU A 187 -24.25 6.02 4.14
C LEU A 187 -25.04 7.31 4.33
N GLU A 188 -24.54 8.23 5.14
CA GLU A 188 -25.20 9.49 5.48
C GLU A 188 -25.64 10.31 4.26
N GLY A 189 -24.71 10.68 3.37
CA GLY A 189 -24.96 11.53 2.20
C GLY A 189 -25.08 13.02 2.51
N ASP A 190 -24.99 13.86 1.49
CA ASP A 190 -24.91 15.33 1.58
C ASP A 190 -26.22 16.05 1.19
N GLY A 191 -27.33 15.31 1.06
CA GLY A 191 -28.63 15.84 0.65
C GLY A 191 -29.23 16.81 1.67
N TRP A 192 -29.65 17.98 1.20
CA TRP A 192 -30.15 19.10 2.01
C TRP A 192 -31.59 19.51 1.68
N ASP A 193 -32.29 18.78 0.80
CA ASP A 193 -33.68 19.04 0.45
C ASP A 193 -34.51 17.77 0.17
N LEU A 194 -35.81 17.97 -0.03
CA LEU A 194 -36.79 16.90 -0.27
C LEU A 194 -37.04 16.69 -1.78
N SER A 195 -36.16 17.17 -2.66
CA SER A 195 -36.32 17.07 -4.11
C SER A 195 -36.03 15.66 -4.62
N ALA A 196 -36.66 15.33 -5.74
CA ALA A 196 -36.55 14.00 -6.33
C ALA A 196 -35.28 13.81 -7.19
N ASP A 197 -34.30 14.72 -7.15
CA ASP A 197 -33.01 14.58 -7.85
C ASP A 197 -31.88 14.06 -6.94
N ALA A 198 -32.06 14.08 -5.61
CA ALA A 198 -31.10 13.59 -4.60
C ALA A 198 -30.88 12.04 -4.57
N ARG A 199 -31.30 11.30 -5.60
CA ARG A 199 -31.54 9.84 -5.56
C ARG A 199 -30.33 8.93 -5.30
N ASN A 200 -29.10 9.46 -5.31
CA ASN A 200 -27.88 8.65 -5.42
C ASN A 200 -26.73 9.08 -4.48
N GLN A 201 -26.97 9.89 -3.44
CA GLN A 201 -25.89 10.43 -2.59
C GLN A 201 -25.78 9.81 -1.19
N GLY A 202 -26.82 9.13 -0.69
CA GLY A 202 -26.77 8.51 0.63
C GLY A 202 -27.99 7.65 0.96
N VAL A 203 -28.31 7.60 2.25
CA VAL A 203 -29.39 6.84 2.85
C VAL A 203 -30.74 7.50 2.56
N THR A 204 -31.74 6.69 2.27
CA THR A 204 -33.12 7.12 1.99
C THR A 204 -34.08 6.18 2.71
N TRP A 205 -35.38 6.43 2.62
CA TRP A 205 -36.37 5.48 3.12
C TRP A 205 -36.34 4.15 2.35
N SER A 206 -36.01 4.16 1.07
CA SER A 206 -35.94 2.95 0.25
C SER A 206 -34.60 2.21 0.35
N THR A 207 -33.51 2.93 0.63
CA THR A 207 -32.14 2.42 0.45
C THR A 207 -31.20 2.79 1.59
N ALA A 208 -30.41 1.84 2.08
CA ALA A 208 -29.36 2.05 3.09
C ALA A 208 -28.19 2.89 2.54
N ARG A 209 -27.88 2.71 1.26
CA ARG A 209 -26.85 3.39 0.46
C ARG A 209 -27.34 3.52 -0.98
N PRO A 210 -26.74 4.36 -1.85
CA PRO A 210 -27.13 4.44 -3.26
C PRO A 210 -27.23 3.06 -3.92
N ASN A 211 -28.38 2.76 -4.53
CA ASN A 211 -28.74 1.47 -5.14
C ASN A 211 -28.82 0.23 -4.21
N VAL A 212 -28.59 0.38 -2.90
CA VAL A 212 -28.65 -0.73 -1.92
C VAL A 212 -29.93 -0.60 -1.10
N ALA A 213 -30.95 -1.38 -1.45
CA ALA A 213 -32.22 -1.41 -0.71
C ALA A 213 -32.04 -1.84 0.76
N TRP A 214 -32.89 -1.31 1.64
CA TRP A 214 -33.12 -1.93 2.95
C TRP A 214 -33.83 -3.27 2.79
N THR A 215 -33.67 -4.16 3.78
CA THR A 215 -34.48 -5.40 3.86
C THR A 215 -35.95 -5.05 4.08
N ASN A 216 -36.22 -4.04 4.91
CA ASN A 216 -37.53 -3.40 5.05
C ASN A 216 -37.38 -1.88 4.85
N PRO A 217 -38.17 -1.23 3.96
CA PRO A 217 -38.13 0.23 3.80
C PRO A 217 -38.34 0.97 5.13
N GLY A 218 -37.56 2.03 5.33
CA GLY A 218 -37.50 2.82 6.56
C GLY A 218 -36.37 2.42 7.52
N GLY A 219 -35.40 1.59 7.10
CA GLY A 219 -34.25 1.23 7.93
C GLY A 219 -34.29 -0.20 8.45
N ASP A 220 -33.15 -0.89 8.40
CA ASP A 220 -32.96 -2.20 9.03
C ASP A 220 -32.41 -2.02 10.45
N PHE A 221 -33.17 -2.46 11.46
CA PHE A 221 -32.83 -2.34 12.89
C PHE A 221 -33.24 -3.59 13.68
N ASP A 222 -32.68 -3.74 14.89
CA ASP A 222 -33.12 -4.76 15.86
C ASP A 222 -34.43 -4.30 16.53
N ALA A 223 -35.47 -5.13 16.44
CA ALA A 223 -36.78 -4.87 17.02
C ALA A 223 -36.78 -4.79 18.57
N ALA A 224 -35.69 -5.17 19.24
CA ALA A 224 -35.49 -4.86 20.65
C ALA A 224 -35.34 -3.34 20.89
N GLU A 225 -36.24 -2.75 21.68
CA GLU A 225 -36.10 -1.36 22.14
C GLU A 225 -34.86 -1.21 23.04
N LEU A 226 -34.02 -0.20 22.78
CA LEU A 226 -32.91 0.18 23.67
C LEU A 226 -33.44 1.02 24.84
N ASP A 227 -34.16 2.10 24.50
CA ASP A 227 -34.85 3.00 25.43
C ASP A 227 -35.92 3.81 24.70
N ARG A 228 -36.80 4.46 25.46
CA ARG A 228 -38.00 5.15 25.00
C ARG A 228 -38.19 6.46 25.77
N VAL A 229 -38.27 7.57 25.04
CA VAL A 229 -38.31 8.92 25.61
C VAL A 229 -39.53 9.68 25.13
N THR A 230 -40.35 10.20 26.05
CA THR A 230 -41.45 11.11 25.72
C THR A 230 -40.93 12.51 25.42
N ILE A 231 -40.98 12.91 24.15
CA ILE A 231 -40.75 14.27 23.68
C ILE A 231 -42.05 15.06 23.85
N PRO A 232 -42.06 16.22 24.53
CA PRO A 232 -43.26 17.03 24.73
C PRO A 232 -43.57 17.90 23.52
N ALA A 233 -44.82 18.37 23.47
CA ALA A 233 -45.40 19.34 22.53
C ALA A 233 -44.54 20.55 22.13
N ASN A 234 -43.59 21.01 22.94
CA ASN A 234 -42.75 22.17 22.62
C ASN A 234 -41.33 21.85 23.12
N PRO A 235 -40.59 20.97 22.42
CA PRO A 235 -39.34 20.43 22.91
C PRO A 235 -38.21 21.44 22.69
N ASN A 236 -37.54 21.81 23.77
CA ASN A 236 -36.36 22.67 23.73
C ASN A 236 -35.33 22.15 24.74
N GLY A 237 -34.12 21.87 24.29
CA GLY A 237 -33.04 21.33 25.12
C GLY A 237 -32.73 19.85 24.87
N TRP A 238 -31.91 19.29 25.75
CA TRP A 238 -31.34 17.94 25.61
C TRP A 238 -32.29 16.81 26.03
N TYR A 239 -32.58 15.90 25.09
CA TYR A 239 -33.23 14.62 25.33
C TYR A 239 -32.21 13.48 25.29
N ARG A 240 -32.51 12.37 25.98
CA ARG A 240 -31.53 11.34 26.36
C ARG A 240 -32.12 9.95 26.29
N TRP A 241 -31.53 9.07 25.48
CA TRP A 241 -31.87 7.64 25.41
C TRP A 241 -30.74 6.82 26.01
N ASN A 242 -31.06 5.85 26.87
CA ASN A 242 -30.09 4.88 27.36
C ASN A 242 -29.76 3.88 26.23
N VAL A 243 -28.48 3.82 25.85
CA VAL A 243 -27.97 2.97 24.78
C VAL A 243 -26.86 2.04 25.28
N THR A 244 -26.79 1.83 26.61
CA THR A 244 -25.76 1.05 27.30
C THR A 244 -25.58 -0.34 26.71
N SER A 245 -26.68 -1.05 26.40
CA SER A 245 -26.67 -2.41 25.86
C SER A 245 -26.04 -2.48 24.46
N ALA A 246 -26.33 -1.53 23.58
CA ALA A 246 -25.74 -1.45 22.25
C ALA A 246 -24.22 -1.17 22.33
N VAL A 247 -23.84 -0.11 23.04
CA VAL A 247 -22.43 0.31 23.20
C VAL A 247 -21.60 -0.78 23.87
N ALA A 248 -22.13 -1.46 24.89
CA ALA A 248 -21.47 -2.60 25.53
C ALA A 248 -21.34 -3.81 24.59
N SER A 249 -22.28 -4.05 23.68
CA SER A 249 -22.21 -5.16 22.72
C SER A 249 -21.14 -4.92 21.65
N TRP A 250 -21.04 -3.69 21.14
CA TRP A 250 -20.01 -3.27 20.20
C TRP A 250 -18.59 -3.40 20.79
N LEU A 251 -18.39 -2.94 22.02
CA LEU A 251 -17.07 -2.97 22.68
C LEU A 251 -16.60 -4.37 23.10
N ASN A 252 -17.52 -5.31 23.32
CA ASN A 252 -17.20 -6.70 23.58
C ASN A 252 -17.15 -7.56 22.28
N SER A 253 -17.16 -6.92 21.10
CA SER A 253 -17.01 -7.54 19.77
C SER A 253 -18.09 -8.56 19.38
N TRP A 254 -19.31 -8.46 19.93
CA TRP A 254 -20.42 -9.36 19.57
C TRP A 254 -21.18 -8.89 18.33
N THR A 255 -21.20 -7.59 18.07
CA THR A 255 -21.91 -6.97 16.95
C THR A 255 -21.10 -5.79 16.37
N PRO A 256 -21.13 -5.56 15.05
CA PRO A 256 -20.61 -4.32 14.47
C PRO A 256 -21.40 -3.09 14.94
N ASN A 257 -20.74 -1.94 14.97
CA ASN A 257 -21.38 -0.65 15.23
C ASN A 257 -21.94 -0.06 13.93
N TYR A 258 -23.24 -0.19 13.72
CA TYR A 258 -23.97 0.50 12.64
C TYR A 258 -24.76 1.72 13.16
N GLY A 259 -24.61 2.07 14.43
CA GLY A 259 -25.33 3.18 15.07
C GLY A 259 -26.74 2.82 15.54
N PHE A 260 -27.57 3.85 15.61
CA PHE A 260 -28.91 3.85 16.18
C PHE A 260 -29.95 4.26 15.14
N LEU A 261 -31.16 3.73 15.26
CA LEU A 261 -32.35 4.21 14.56
C LEU A 261 -33.35 4.72 15.59
N LEU A 262 -33.91 5.91 15.37
CA LEU A 262 -34.95 6.52 16.20
C LEU A 262 -36.24 6.61 15.41
N GLU A 263 -37.33 6.10 15.99
CA GLU A 263 -38.68 6.18 15.41
C GLU A 263 -39.75 6.60 16.44
N PRO A 264 -40.83 7.28 16.00
CA PRO A 264 -41.95 7.61 16.88
C PRO A 264 -42.83 6.38 17.14
N ASP A 265 -43.38 6.25 18.36
CA ASP A 265 -44.44 5.27 18.62
C ASP A 265 -45.82 5.79 18.15
N ASN A 266 -46.58 4.85 17.58
CA ASN A 266 -47.72 5.03 16.69
C ASN A 266 -48.67 6.19 17.02
N GLY A 267 -48.99 7.01 16.01
CA GLY A 267 -50.20 7.82 16.00
C GLY A 267 -50.07 9.20 15.37
N ALA A 268 -51.22 9.83 15.14
CA ALA A 268 -51.38 10.99 14.27
C ALA A 268 -50.49 12.22 14.56
N TRP A 269 -50.07 12.85 13.44
CA TRP A 269 -49.72 14.27 13.22
C TRP A 269 -48.69 14.89 14.17
N LEU A 270 -47.41 14.50 14.14
CA LEU A 270 -46.36 15.16 14.93
C LEU A 270 -44.97 15.15 14.27
N HIS A 271 -44.25 16.28 14.33
CA HIS A 271 -42.91 16.48 13.73
C HIS A 271 -41.95 17.09 14.77
N HIS A 272 -40.91 16.36 15.18
CA HIS A 272 -39.91 16.88 16.12
C HIS A 272 -38.53 16.99 15.46
N GLN A 273 -37.87 18.14 15.63
CA GLN A 273 -36.56 18.45 15.06
C GLN A 273 -35.48 18.64 16.13
N PHE A 274 -34.29 18.11 15.82
CA PHE A 274 -33.10 18.14 16.67
C PHE A 274 -31.92 18.62 15.83
N ARG A 275 -30.88 19.15 16.46
CA ARG A 275 -29.63 19.49 15.74
C ARG A 275 -28.94 18.24 15.21
N SER A 276 -28.36 18.35 14.02
CA SER A 276 -27.52 17.34 13.38
C SER A 276 -26.02 17.57 13.65
N SER A 277 -25.16 16.70 13.12
CA SER A 277 -23.70 16.87 13.04
C SER A 277 -23.25 18.11 12.27
N GLU A 278 -24.06 18.64 11.34
CA GLU A 278 -23.72 19.75 10.45
C GLU A 278 -23.95 21.09 11.14
N TYR A 279 -24.84 21.11 12.15
CA TYR A 279 -25.29 22.34 12.78
C TYR A 279 -24.13 23.24 13.21
N ARG A 280 -24.17 24.51 12.79
CA ARG A 280 -23.08 25.49 12.95
C ARG A 280 -22.55 25.71 14.38
N ASP A 281 -23.32 25.38 15.42
CA ASP A 281 -22.87 25.45 16.82
C ASP A 281 -22.55 24.04 17.32
N ALA A 282 -21.26 23.72 17.36
CA ALA A 282 -20.75 22.41 17.79
C ALA A 282 -21.17 22.01 19.21
N SER A 283 -21.51 22.97 20.07
CA SER A 283 -21.96 22.68 21.44
C SER A 283 -23.36 22.06 21.51
N LEU A 284 -24.17 22.20 20.44
CA LEU A 284 -25.56 21.73 20.37
C LEU A 284 -25.75 20.51 19.46
N ARG A 285 -24.70 20.01 18.78
CA ARG A 285 -24.73 18.81 17.92
C ARG A 285 -24.98 17.53 18.72
N PRO A 286 -25.51 16.44 18.12
CA PRO A 286 -25.70 15.16 18.79
C PRO A 286 -24.43 14.66 19.47
N ARG A 287 -24.60 13.95 20.60
CA ARG A 287 -23.46 13.38 21.33
C ARG A 287 -23.76 12.04 21.97
N LEU A 288 -22.74 11.19 22.02
CA LEU A 288 -22.75 9.95 22.77
C LEU A 288 -21.89 10.11 24.03
N VAL A 289 -22.50 9.93 25.20
CA VAL A 289 -21.84 9.99 26.51
C VAL A 289 -21.67 8.56 27.02
N ILE A 290 -20.42 8.15 27.30
CA ILE A 290 -20.09 6.79 27.74
C ILE A 290 -19.38 6.87 29.09
N HIS A 291 -19.99 6.30 30.12
CA HIS A 291 -19.35 6.04 31.40
C HIS A 291 -18.79 4.62 31.42
N TYR A 292 -17.52 4.47 31.80
CA TYR A 292 -16.85 3.17 31.76
C TYR A 292 -15.75 3.05 32.83
N HIS A 293 -15.35 1.82 33.15
CA HIS A 293 -14.17 1.54 33.97
C HIS A 293 -13.26 0.51 33.32
N VAL A 294 -12.02 0.39 33.81
CA VAL A 294 -11.04 -0.59 33.32
C VAL A 294 -10.60 -1.48 34.48
N GLY A 295 -11.05 -2.74 34.46
CA GLY A 295 -10.66 -3.79 35.40
C GLY A 295 -11.38 -3.76 36.76
N GLY A 296 -11.90 -4.93 37.17
CA GLY A 296 -12.64 -5.14 38.42
C GLY A 296 -14.04 -5.72 38.15
N PRO A 297 -14.72 -6.30 39.17
CA PRO A 297 -16.14 -6.63 39.05
C PRO A 297 -16.99 -5.34 39.08
N ALA A 298 -18.02 -5.28 38.23
CA ALA A 298 -18.80 -4.07 37.98
C ALA A 298 -19.37 -3.42 39.26
N PRO A 299 -19.35 -2.07 39.37
CA PRO A 299 -19.88 -1.35 40.52
C PRO A 299 -21.41 -1.52 40.62
N THR A 300 -21.89 -2.14 41.70
CA THR A 300 -23.32 -2.38 41.90
C THR A 300 -24.03 -1.13 42.41
N PHE A 301 -24.51 -0.28 41.49
CA PHE A 301 -25.31 0.89 41.86
C PHE A 301 -26.65 0.47 42.48
N THR A 302 -26.82 0.77 43.77
CA THR A 302 -28.10 0.57 44.48
C THR A 302 -28.97 1.82 44.29
N PRO A 303 -30.16 1.73 43.66
CA PRO A 303 -30.98 2.90 43.37
C PRO A 303 -31.46 3.57 44.66
N THR A 304 -30.90 4.74 44.97
CA THR A 304 -31.24 5.49 46.18
C THR A 304 -32.34 6.49 45.86
N ARG A 305 -33.51 6.28 46.47
CA ARG A 305 -34.75 7.03 46.22
C ARG A 305 -34.64 8.49 46.64
N SER A 306 -34.85 9.42 45.70
CA SER A 306 -34.86 10.87 45.93
C SER A 306 -35.96 11.35 46.88
N PRO A 307 -35.68 12.38 47.70
CA PRO A 307 -36.66 13.38 48.12
C PRO A 307 -36.38 14.77 47.53
N GLN A 308 -37.38 15.65 47.62
CA GLN A 308 -37.51 16.88 46.83
C GLN A 308 -36.67 18.09 47.29
N THR A 309 -36.29 18.88 46.30
CA THR A 309 -36.31 20.36 46.21
C THR A 309 -36.38 21.21 47.49
N ALA A 310 -35.34 22.03 47.72
CA ALA A 310 -35.46 23.33 48.38
C ALA A 310 -34.31 24.29 48.00
N THR A 311 -34.67 25.48 47.54
CA THR A 311 -33.82 26.68 47.32
C THR A 311 -34.19 27.70 48.43
N PRO A 312 -33.41 28.76 48.79
CA PRO A 312 -32.00 29.12 48.56
C PRO A 312 -31.20 29.51 49.85
N THR A 313 -29.95 29.97 49.68
CA THR A 313 -29.21 30.96 50.54
C THR A 313 -28.52 30.48 51.83
N SER A 314 -27.18 30.54 51.87
CA SER A 314 -26.43 31.56 52.66
C SER A 314 -24.89 31.46 52.50
N THR A 315 -24.20 32.58 52.74
CA THR A 315 -22.77 32.80 52.45
C THR A 315 -21.90 32.75 53.71
N ALA A 316 -20.73 32.10 53.64
CA ALA A 316 -19.49 32.45 54.37
C ALA A 316 -18.30 31.65 53.77
N THR A 317 -17.59 32.16 52.77
CA THR A 317 -16.40 33.02 52.91
C THR A 317 -15.21 32.36 53.61
N PHE A 318 -14.20 31.96 52.83
CA PHE A 318 -12.80 32.17 53.19
C PHE A 318 -12.09 32.84 52.01
N ALA A 319 -11.45 33.98 52.27
CA ALA A 319 -10.75 34.77 51.26
C ALA A 319 -9.24 34.51 51.36
N VAL A 320 -8.60 34.30 50.22
CA VAL A 320 -7.16 34.56 50.04
C VAL A 320 -7.00 35.35 48.76
N THR A 321 -6.75 36.64 48.90
CA THR A 321 -6.47 37.54 47.78
C THR A 321 -4.96 37.69 47.61
N PHE A 322 -4.42 37.19 46.50
CA PHE A 322 -3.15 37.69 45.96
C PHE A 322 -3.31 37.90 44.46
N THR A 323 -3.25 39.18 44.08
CA THR A 323 -3.13 39.61 42.68
C THR A 323 -1.66 39.53 42.27
N PRO A 324 -1.34 38.91 41.12
CA PRO A 324 -0.16 39.27 40.35
C PRO A 324 -0.57 39.84 39.00
N THR A 325 -0.25 41.12 38.81
CA THR A 325 -0.28 41.81 37.52
C THR A 325 0.53 41.04 36.48
N ARG A 326 -0.10 40.55 35.41
CA ARG A 326 0.63 40.08 34.23
C ARG A 326 1.02 41.27 33.35
N THR A 327 2.16 41.88 33.66
CA THR A 327 2.97 42.53 32.63
C THR A 327 3.54 41.43 31.73
N PRO A 328 3.40 41.50 30.39
CA PRO A 328 3.95 40.48 29.51
C PRO A 328 5.48 40.59 29.49
N THR A 329 6.16 39.68 30.19
CA THR A 329 7.60 39.47 30.02
C THR A 329 7.78 38.36 28.99
N SER A 330 8.44 38.67 27.88
CA SER A 330 8.72 37.71 26.80
C SER A 330 9.54 36.53 27.32
N THR A 331 8.92 35.36 27.35
CA THR A 331 9.68 34.10 27.45
C THR A 331 10.15 33.75 26.05
N ALA A 332 11.44 33.50 25.90
CA ALA A 332 12.08 33.39 24.59
C ALA A 332 11.53 32.22 23.76
N THR A 333 10.80 32.54 22.69
CA THR A 333 10.52 31.61 21.60
C THR A 333 11.85 31.21 20.95
N PHE A 334 12.11 29.91 20.82
CA PHE A 334 13.17 29.43 19.92
C PHE A 334 12.71 29.62 18.47
N ALA A 335 12.89 30.84 17.95
CA ALA A 335 12.74 31.12 16.54
C ALA A 335 13.94 30.52 15.78
N VAL A 336 13.76 29.36 15.17
CA VAL A 336 14.73 28.82 14.21
C VAL A 336 14.50 29.54 12.88
N THR A 337 15.28 30.58 12.63
CA THR A 337 15.22 31.33 11.37
C THR A 337 15.86 30.52 10.24
N PHE A 338 15.06 29.84 9.42
CA PHE A 338 15.53 29.17 8.21
C PHE A 338 15.62 30.15 7.03
N THR A 339 16.74 30.86 6.92
CA THR A 339 17.11 31.53 5.68
C THR A 339 17.85 30.55 4.76
N PRO A 340 17.39 30.29 3.52
CA PRO A 340 18.21 29.60 2.54
C PRO A 340 19.36 30.52 2.15
N THR A 341 20.51 30.32 2.78
CA THR A 341 21.80 30.85 2.31
C THR A 341 22.55 29.66 1.72
N PRO A 342 23.13 29.74 0.51
CA PRO A 342 24.03 28.70 0.04
C PRO A 342 25.16 28.49 1.06
N PRO A 343 25.71 27.28 1.19
CA PRO A 343 26.60 26.93 2.28
C PRO A 343 27.89 27.77 2.24
N ARG A 344 27.94 28.82 3.05
CA ARG A 344 29.21 29.38 3.51
C ARG A 344 29.95 28.28 4.28
N THR A 345 31.16 27.97 3.84
CA THR A 345 32.07 26.95 4.38
C THR A 345 31.99 26.90 5.92
N PRO A 346 31.47 25.81 6.53
CA PRO A 346 31.42 25.70 7.97
C PRO A 346 32.84 25.58 8.52
N THR A 347 33.30 26.61 9.24
CA THR A 347 34.57 26.54 9.99
C THR A 347 34.46 25.70 11.27
N THR A 348 33.25 25.23 11.60
CA THR A 348 32.95 24.16 12.55
C THR A 348 31.65 23.46 12.14
N PRO A 349 31.57 22.12 12.14
CA PRO A 349 30.30 21.40 11.99
C PRO A 349 29.33 21.75 13.13
N PRO A 350 28.01 21.68 12.91
CA PRO A 350 27.03 21.76 14.00
C PRO A 350 27.24 20.61 14.99
N ALA A 351 26.84 20.82 16.25
CA ALA A 351 26.96 19.79 17.28
C ALA A 351 26.13 18.54 16.90
N PRO A 352 26.66 17.31 17.07
CA PRO A 352 25.94 16.09 16.75
C PRO A 352 24.58 16.00 17.45
N VAL A 353 23.54 15.71 16.71
CA VAL A 353 22.21 15.40 17.26
C VAL A 353 22.21 13.92 17.67
N ALA A 354 21.74 13.63 18.89
CA ALA A 354 21.63 12.25 19.35
C ALA A 354 20.53 11.51 18.56
N LEU A 355 20.88 10.40 17.90
CA LEU A 355 19.89 9.56 17.22
C LEU A 355 18.94 8.94 18.26
N ASN A 356 17.64 9.24 18.13
CA ASN A 356 16.58 8.64 18.92
C ASN A 356 15.26 8.67 18.13
N VAL A 357 14.97 7.59 17.41
CA VAL A 357 13.82 7.45 16.50
C VAL A 357 12.78 6.54 17.12
N ALA A 358 11.58 7.06 17.36
CA ALA A 358 10.44 6.25 17.76
C ALA A 358 9.81 5.61 16.52
N LEU A 359 9.81 4.27 16.48
CA LEU A 359 9.19 3.44 15.46
C LEU A 359 7.93 2.80 16.04
N THR A 360 6.77 3.19 15.54
CA THR A 360 5.45 2.66 15.92
C THR A 360 5.12 1.47 15.05
N VAL A 361 4.94 0.30 15.68
CA VAL A 361 4.44 -0.91 15.03
C VAL A 361 2.95 -1.05 15.38
N ARG A 362 2.08 -1.13 14.37
CA ARG A 362 0.62 -1.33 14.55
C ARG A 362 0.20 -2.72 14.07
N GLU A 363 -0.72 -3.35 14.77
CA GLU A 363 -1.39 -4.59 14.34
C GLU A 363 -2.84 -4.27 14.01
N ASN A 364 -3.23 -4.38 12.74
CA ASN A 364 -4.55 -3.95 12.24
C ASN A 364 -5.50 -5.12 11.88
N ASN A 365 -5.13 -6.38 12.15
CA ASN A 365 -5.86 -7.57 11.65
C ASN A 365 -6.45 -8.45 12.78
N GLY A 366 -6.52 -7.95 14.01
CA GLY A 366 -7.12 -8.66 15.14
C GLY A 366 -6.35 -9.90 15.61
N VAL A 367 -5.06 -10.04 15.27
CA VAL A 367 -4.24 -11.22 15.59
C VAL A 367 -2.98 -10.80 16.32
N ALA A 368 -2.85 -11.20 17.60
CA ALA A 368 -1.67 -10.89 18.40
C ALA A 368 -0.39 -11.43 17.77
N ARG A 369 0.62 -10.57 17.64
CA ARG A 369 1.90 -10.82 16.98
C ARG A 369 2.96 -11.10 18.03
N VAL A 370 3.66 -12.24 17.92
CA VAL A 370 4.64 -12.70 18.92
C VAL A 370 5.93 -13.10 18.20
N ASN A 371 7.01 -12.37 18.46
CA ASN A 371 8.29 -12.46 17.75
C ASN A 371 8.13 -12.47 16.22
N ASP A 372 7.18 -11.67 15.73
CA ASP A 372 6.82 -11.60 14.32
C ASP A 372 7.87 -10.76 13.57
N PRO A 373 8.41 -11.22 12.43
CA PRO A 373 9.42 -10.48 11.69
C PRO A 373 8.94 -9.10 11.25
N VAL A 374 9.81 -8.11 11.45
CA VAL A 374 9.64 -6.74 10.95
C VAL A 374 10.91 -6.35 10.21
N THR A 375 10.74 -5.92 8.96
CA THR A 375 11.79 -5.37 8.12
C THR A 375 11.36 -3.96 7.73
N GLN A 376 12.12 -2.95 8.17
CA GLN A 376 11.75 -1.54 8.00
C GLN A 376 12.95 -0.68 7.63
N GLY A 377 12.81 0.08 6.55
CA GLY A 377 13.70 1.18 6.20
C GLY A 377 13.49 2.38 7.11
N VAL A 378 14.58 2.88 7.70
CA VAL A 378 14.60 4.07 8.54
C VAL A 378 15.70 5.02 8.03
N PRO A 379 15.37 6.28 7.68
CA PRO A 379 16.37 7.26 7.32
C PRO A 379 17.03 7.83 8.58
N LEU A 380 18.33 8.12 8.50
CA LEU A 380 19.10 8.73 9.59
C LEU A 380 19.50 10.15 9.19
N PRO A 381 19.32 11.17 10.05
CA PRO A 381 19.69 12.53 9.71
C PRO A 381 21.21 12.71 9.60
N PHE A 382 21.64 13.50 8.61
CA PHE A 382 23.05 13.79 8.33
C PHE A 382 23.84 14.25 9.59
N ASN A 383 23.21 15.11 10.40
CA ASN A 383 23.79 15.67 11.62
C ASN A 383 23.82 14.73 12.84
N ALA A 384 23.34 13.48 12.72
CA ALA A 384 23.61 12.44 13.72
C ALA A 384 24.97 11.76 13.52
N TYR A 385 25.63 11.97 12.36
CA TYR A 385 26.99 11.49 12.07
C TYR A 385 27.20 9.98 12.34
N VAL A 386 26.21 9.15 11.98
CA VAL A 386 26.27 7.70 12.16
C VAL A 386 26.92 7.04 10.95
N TYR A 387 28.19 6.66 11.06
CA TYR A 387 28.96 6.03 9.97
C TYR A 387 28.84 4.49 9.93
N ASN A 388 28.67 3.87 11.10
CA ASN A 388 28.78 2.42 11.28
C ASN A 388 27.49 1.83 11.84
N ALA A 389 26.85 0.94 11.08
CA ALA A 389 25.62 0.25 11.48
C ALA A 389 25.79 -0.59 12.76
N SER A 390 27.01 -1.04 13.07
CA SER A 390 27.36 -1.73 14.32
C SER A 390 27.24 -0.88 15.59
N THR A 391 26.98 0.42 15.45
CA THR A 391 26.67 1.33 16.57
C THR A 391 25.17 1.52 16.81
N LEU A 392 24.31 0.98 15.94
CA LEU A 392 22.86 1.09 16.08
C LEU A 392 22.32 0.07 17.09
N VAL A 393 21.32 0.50 17.84
CA VAL A 393 20.62 -0.30 18.84
C VAL A 393 19.13 -0.02 18.74
N LEU A 394 18.33 -1.07 18.57
CA LEU A 394 16.89 -0.99 18.74
C LEU A 394 16.54 -1.36 20.19
N SER A 395 15.58 -0.67 20.79
CA SER A 395 15.13 -0.95 22.17
C SER A 395 13.62 -0.89 22.32
N ASN A 396 13.06 -1.73 23.19
CA ASN A 396 11.62 -1.75 23.44
C ASN A 396 11.16 -0.58 24.34
N ALA A 397 9.85 -0.45 24.57
CA ALA A 397 9.27 0.56 25.46
C ALA A 397 9.83 0.55 26.90
N SER A 398 10.37 -0.60 27.37
CA SER A 398 11.07 -0.72 28.67
C SER A 398 12.57 -0.34 28.61
N GLN A 399 13.02 0.29 27.52
CA GLN A 399 14.40 0.68 27.24
C GLN A 399 15.40 -0.49 27.17
N GLN A 400 14.93 -1.73 27.12
CA GLN A 400 15.78 -2.91 26.94
C GLN A 400 16.15 -3.03 25.47
N ALA A 401 17.43 -3.26 25.18
CA ALA A 401 17.88 -3.53 23.81
C ALA A 401 17.28 -4.84 23.31
N VAL A 402 16.75 -4.83 22.08
CA VAL A 402 16.24 -6.02 21.39
C VAL A 402 17.23 -6.45 20.30
N PRO A 403 17.31 -7.74 19.95
CA PRO A 403 18.06 -8.17 18.77
C PRO A 403 17.52 -7.46 17.52
N ALA A 404 18.41 -6.76 16.82
CA ALA A 404 18.12 -6.11 15.55
C ALA A 404 19.36 -6.22 14.65
N GLN A 405 19.13 -6.44 13.36
CA GLN A 405 20.11 -6.52 12.29
C GLN A 405 19.94 -5.27 11.41
N PHE A 406 21.06 -4.77 10.87
CA PHE A 406 21.11 -3.48 10.18
C PHE A 406 21.83 -3.60 8.84
N THR A 407 21.14 -3.30 7.74
CA THR A 407 21.72 -3.25 6.38
C THR A 407 21.73 -1.81 5.88
N VAL A 408 22.89 -1.29 5.46
CA VAL A 408 22.98 0.08 4.91
C VAL A 408 22.45 0.07 3.48
N LEU A 409 21.45 0.91 3.20
CA LEU A 409 20.84 1.03 1.86
C LEU A 409 21.37 2.24 1.09
N ALA A 410 21.68 3.34 1.78
CA ALA A 410 22.22 4.56 1.17
C ALA A 410 23.05 5.37 2.19
N ARG A 411 23.93 6.25 1.69
CA ARG A 411 24.73 7.18 2.49
C ARG A 411 24.58 8.62 2.02
N TRP A 412 24.88 9.56 2.91
CA TRP A 412 24.84 10.99 2.62
C TRP A 412 26.10 11.38 1.83
N GLY A 413 25.92 11.74 0.57
CA GLY A 413 27.01 12.18 -0.30
C GLY A 413 28.06 11.10 -0.63
N GLY A 414 27.67 9.82 -0.71
CA GLY A 414 28.55 8.73 -1.11
C GLY A 414 27.80 7.41 -1.35
N ALA A 415 28.46 6.47 -2.02
CA ALA A 415 27.90 5.16 -2.34
C ALA A 415 27.55 4.36 -1.06
N PRO A 416 26.64 3.38 -1.11
CA PRO A 416 26.21 2.62 0.08
C PRO A 416 27.37 1.94 0.85
N ASP A 417 28.45 1.57 0.15
CA ASP A 417 29.66 0.94 0.68
C ASP A 417 30.74 1.93 1.16
N ASP A 418 30.62 3.24 0.85
CA ASP A 418 31.57 4.27 1.30
C ASP A 418 31.42 4.54 2.81
N ALA A 419 32.08 3.71 3.62
CA ALA A 419 32.12 3.81 5.07
C ALA A 419 32.69 5.15 5.60
N SER A 420 33.27 6.01 4.76
CA SER A 420 33.70 7.36 5.15
C SER A 420 32.53 8.37 5.25
N LYS A 421 31.33 8.00 4.79
CA LYS A 421 30.14 8.86 4.75
C LYS A 421 29.06 8.44 5.74
N PRO A 422 28.29 9.38 6.32
CA PRO A 422 27.19 9.04 7.23
C PRO A 422 26.12 8.19 6.52
N ILE A 423 25.52 7.25 7.22
CA ILE A 423 24.39 6.46 6.76
C ILE A 423 23.18 7.38 6.56
N LYS A 424 22.49 7.21 5.43
CA LYS A 424 21.28 7.97 5.04
C LYS A 424 20.03 7.12 5.17
N TRP A 425 20.07 5.88 4.71
CA TRP A 425 19.02 4.88 4.90
C TRP A 425 19.60 3.59 5.45
N VAL A 426 18.94 3.02 6.47
CA VAL A 426 19.27 1.71 7.03
C VAL A 426 18.01 0.85 7.10
N LEU A 427 18.11 -0.39 6.64
CA LEU A 427 17.10 -1.42 6.86
C LEU A 427 17.29 -2.00 8.25
N VAL A 428 16.21 -2.10 9.02
CA VAL A 428 16.16 -2.67 10.37
C VAL A 428 15.35 -3.96 10.32
N ASP A 429 16.05 -5.09 10.43
CA ASP A 429 15.44 -6.42 10.60
C ASP A 429 15.36 -6.76 12.09
N PHE A 430 14.15 -6.96 12.63
CA PHE A 430 13.95 -7.37 14.03
C PHE A 430 12.69 -8.23 14.19
N GLN A 431 12.40 -8.67 15.42
CA GLN A 431 11.18 -9.41 15.75
C GLN A 431 10.35 -8.63 16.78
N ALA A 432 9.11 -8.31 16.41
CA ALA A 432 8.21 -7.51 17.22
C ALA A 432 7.21 -8.37 18.01
N ASN A 433 6.82 -7.86 19.17
CA ASN A 433 5.66 -8.32 19.93
C ASN A 433 4.64 -7.18 19.96
N VAL A 434 3.40 -7.45 19.55
CA VAL A 434 2.29 -6.48 19.46
C VAL A 434 0.98 -7.19 19.82
N ALA A 435 0.13 -6.55 20.63
CA ALA A 435 -1.21 -7.08 20.91
C ALA A 435 -2.11 -7.02 19.66
N ALA A 436 -3.14 -7.87 19.61
CA ALA A 436 -4.17 -7.79 18.58
C ALA A 436 -4.85 -6.41 18.60
N ASN A 437 -5.02 -5.76 17.45
CA ASN A 437 -5.56 -4.39 17.34
C ASN A 437 -4.79 -3.37 18.21
N GLY A 438 -3.49 -3.62 18.47
CA GLY A 438 -2.67 -2.83 19.36
C GLY A 438 -1.46 -2.21 18.67
N SER A 439 -0.68 -1.45 19.43
CA SER A 439 0.58 -0.88 18.96
C SER A 439 1.72 -1.12 19.94
N ALA A 440 2.95 -1.09 19.43
CA ALA A 440 4.19 -1.17 20.21
C ALA A 440 5.22 -0.18 19.67
N ILE A 441 5.94 0.49 20.57
CA ILE A 441 6.96 1.48 20.20
C ILE A 441 8.36 0.89 20.46
N TYR A 442 9.20 0.95 19.42
CA TYR A 442 10.61 0.61 19.48
C TYR A 442 11.45 1.88 19.23
N GLN A 443 12.56 2.03 19.94
CA GLN A 443 13.43 3.21 19.88
C GLN A 443 14.76 2.84 19.24
N LEU A 444 15.03 3.36 18.05
CA LEU A 444 16.31 3.24 17.34
C LEU A 444 17.25 4.36 17.79
N LYS A 445 18.42 3.99 18.29
CA LYS A 445 19.42 4.92 18.84
C LYS A 445 20.84 4.41 18.61
N THR A 446 21.85 5.23 18.91
CA THR A 446 23.24 4.77 18.97
C THR A 446 23.59 4.17 20.34
N GLY A 447 24.49 3.19 20.37
CA GLY A 447 24.91 2.50 21.58
C GLY A 447 25.74 1.24 21.29
N THR A 448 25.70 0.28 22.23
CA THR A 448 26.29 -1.05 22.06
C THR A 448 25.17 -2.07 21.81
N PRO A 449 25.06 -2.69 20.63
CA PRO A 449 24.02 -3.68 20.36
C PRO A 449 24.24 -4.97 21.18
N PRO A 450 23.18 -5.73 21.46
CA PRO A 450 23.31 -7.09 21.97
C PRO A 450 23.98 -7.99 20.92
N ALA A 451 24.66 -9.04 21.38
CA ALA A 451 25.18 -10.05 20.46
C ALA A 451 24.02 -10.76 19.73
N LEU A 452 24.13 -10.89 18.41
CA LEU A 452 23.15 -11.62 17.60
C LEU A 452 23.52 -13.11 17.52
N SER A 453 22.51 -13.94 17.68
CA SER A 453 22.55 -15.39 17.44
C SER A 453 21.23 -15.79 16.78
N GLY A 454 21.29 -16.62 15.74
CA GLY A 454 20.11 -17.03 14.98
C GLY A 454 20.51 -17.86 13.77
N ILE A 455 20.01 -17.49 12.60
CA ILE A 455 20.12 -18.27 11.35
C ILE A 455 21.58 -18.68 11.09
N GLN A 456 21.78 -19.97 10.78
CA GLN A 456 23.05 -20.53 10.32
C GLN A 456 22.90 -21.01 8.89
N THR A 457 23.87 -20.71 8.02
CA THR A 457 23.90 -21.19 6.64
C THR A 457 25.10 -22.11 6.41
N THR A 458 24.94 -23.12 5.57
CA THR A 458 26.04 -23.99 5.13
C THR A 458 25.97 -24.12 3.61
N ASP A 459 26.93 -23.49 2.94
CA ASP A 459 27.07 -23.53 1.48
C ASP A 459 28.11 -24.60 1.10
N SER A 460 27.70 -25.56 0.27
CA SER A 460 28.57 -26.56 -0.34
C SER A 460 28.47 -26.54 -1.86
N ALA A 461 29.37 -27.27 -2.53
CA ALA A 461 29.37 -27.37 -3.99
C ALA A 461 28.06 -27.95 -4.59
N THR A 462 27.26 -28.68 -3.80
CA THR A 462 26.04 -29.35 -4.28
C THR A 462 24.77 -28.96 -3.54
N THR A 463 24.88 -28.37 -2.35
CA THR A 463 23.74 -28.02 -1.50
C THR A 463 23.95 -26.67 -0.81
N LEU A 464 22.85 -25.97 -0.56
CA LEU A 464 22.79 -24.82 0.36
C LEU A 464 21.79 -25.17 1.46
N GLU A 465 22.24 -25.26 2.70
CA GLU A 465 21.37 -25.42 3.87
C GLU A 465 21.17 -24.09 4.60
N VAL A 466 19.93 -23.80 4.99
CA VAL A 466 19.56 -22.70 5.89
C VAL A 466 18.87 -23.27 7.12
N ASN A 467 19.47 -23.08 8.30
CA ASN A 467 18.88 -23.47 9.58
C ASN A 467 18.43 -22.22 10.33
N THR A 468 17.12 -22.07 10.55
CA THR A 468 16.56 -20.93 11.29
C THR A 468 16.60 -21.10 12.80
N GLY A 469 16.92 -22.30 13.30
CA GLY A 469 16.75 -22.71 14.69
C GLY A 469 15.43 -23.43 14.95
N ALA A 470 14.38 -23.19 14.15
CA ALA A 470 13.09 -23.88 14.26
C ALA A 470 12.82 -24.84 13.07
N ALA A 471 13.52 -24.65 11.96
CA ALA A 471 13.54 -25.57 10.82
C ALA A 471 14.88 -25.48 10.07
N ARG A 472 15.25 -26.57 9.40
CA ARG A 472 16.37 -26.61 8.45
C ARG A 472 15.85 -26.91 7.05
N PHE A 473 16.18 -26.03 6.12
CA PHE A 473 15.83 -26.09 4.71
C PHE A 473 17.06 -26.49 3.89
N SER A 474 16.95 -27.55 3.10
CA SER A 474 17.99 -27.98 2.14
C SER A 474 17.57 -27.59 0.73
N LEU A 475 18.47 -26.94 -0.02
CA LEU A 475 18.31 -26.62 -1.43
C LEU A 475 19.43 -27.30 -2.24
N ASN A 476 19.06 -27.95 -3.34
CA ASN A 476 19.99 -28.65 -4.23
C ASN A 476 20.49 -27.72 -5.34
N LYS A 477 21.81 -27.56 -5.47
CA LYS A 477 22.42 -26.65 -6.47
C LYS A 477 22.44 -27.22 -7.90
N ASN A 478 22.11 -28.49 -8.08
CA ASN A 478 22.11 -29.17 -9.38
C ASN A 478 20.70 -29.38 -9.96
N ALA A 479 19.64 -29.13 -9.17
CA ALA A 479 18.25 -29.35 -9.55
C ALA A 479 17.35 -28.56 -8.59
N PHE A 480 16.68 -27.49 -9.05
CA PHE A 480 15.90 -26.63 -8.15
C PHE A 480 14.47 -27.15 -7.94
N THR A 481 14.24 -27.74 -6.77
CA THR A 481 13.00 -28.41 -6.35
C THR A 481 12.19 -27.61 -5.33
N LEU A 482 12.37 -26.28 -5.28
CA LEU A 482 12.00 -25.39 -4.16
C LEU A 482 12.73 -25.75 -2.85
N PHE A 483 12.45 -26.93 -2.28
CA PHE A 483 13.18 -27.55 -1.19
C PHE A 483 13.48 -29.02 -1.52
N ASP A 484 14.75 -29.42 -1.39
CA ASP A 484 15.19 -30.81 -1.53
C ASP A 484 14.76 -31.64 -0.31
N GLN A 485 14.87 -31.04 0.88
CA GLN A 485 14.32 -31.59 2.11
C GLN A 485 14.10 -30.48 3.15
N ILE A 486 13.14 -30.68 4.05
CA ILE A 486 12.87 -29.82 5.20
C ILE A 486 12.90 -30.67 6.45
N TYR A 487 13.59 -30.22 7.48
CA TYR A 487 13.60 -30.87 8.77
C TYR A 487 13.11 -29.92 9.85
N ARG A 488 12.46 -30.45 10.88
CA ARG A 488 12.02 -29.69 12.05
C ARG A 488 12.69 -30.18 13.32
N ASP A 489 12.88 -29.24 14.22
CA ASP A 489 13.02 -29.48 15.66
C ASP A 489 11.59 -29.50 16.23
N ARG A 490 11.09 -30.65 16.69
CA ARG A 490 9.72 -30.79 17.22
C ARG A 490 9.67 -30.70 18.75
N ASP A 491 10.75 -31.06 19.45
CA ASP A 491 10.81 -31.02 20.92
C ASP A 491 11.54 -29.78 21.47
N ASN A 492 12.11 -28.96 20.57
CA ASN A 492 12.81 -27.71 20.82
C ASN A 492 14.11 -27.90 21.62
N ASP A 493 14.81 -29.02 21.43
CA ASP A 493 16.09 -29.32 22.08
C ASP A 493 17.33 -28.72 21.34
N GLY A 494 17.14 -28.20 20.13
CA GLY A 494 18.18 -27.63 19.27
C GLY A 494 18.85 -28.63 18.32
N ALA A 495 18.40 -29.89 18.31
CA ALA A 495 18.73 -30.88 17.30
C ALA A 495 17.65 -30.93 16.20
N VAL A 496 17.86 -31.80 15.21
CA VAL A 496 17.00 -31.91 14.03
C VAL A 496 16.42 -33.32 13.98
N ASP A 497 15.09 -33.44 14.11
CA ASP A 497 14.40 -34.73 14.29
C ASP A 497 14.24 -35.52 12.98
N ASP A 498 13.19 -35.18 12.23
CA ASP A 498 12.64 -35.95 11.12
C ASP A 498 12.65 -35.14 9.83
N ALA A 499 12.81 -35.84 8.71
CA ALA A 499 12.50 -35.31 7.38
C ALA A 499 10.97 -35.13 7.23
N LEU A 500 10.55 -33.94 6.81
CA LEU A 500 9.13 -33.58 6.67
C LEU A 500 8.59 -33.91 5.28
N LEU A 501 9.43 -33.91 4.24
CA LEU A 501 9.01 -34.18 2.87
C LEU A 501 9.28 -35.64 2.47
N ALA A 502 8.31 -36.31 1.84
CA ALA A 502 8.47 -37.68 1.32
C ALA A 502 9.38 -37.76 0.08
N ALA A 503 9.47 -36.64 -0.64
CA ALA A 503 10.30 -36.42 -1.83
C ALA A 503 10.65 -34.93 -1.88
N PRO A 504 11.65 -34.51 -2.68
CA PRO A 504 11.85 -33.11 -3.01
C PRO A 504 10.56 -32.44 -3.49
N GLY A 505 10.44 -31.12 -3.29
CA GLY A 505 9.35 -30.34 -3.88
C GLY A 505 9.45 -30.27 -5.41
N SER A 506 8.50 -29.57 -6.02
CA SER A 506 8.52 -29.33 -7.47
C SER A 506 7.95 -27.97 -7.82
N ILE A 507 8.54 -27.34 -8.82
CA ILE A 507 7.99 -26.18 -9.51
C ILE A 507 7.79 -26.62 -10.96
N ALA A 508 6.54 -26.68 -11.39
CA ALA A 508 6.15 -27.25 -12.68
C ALA A 508 5.01 -26.46 -13.31
N GLY A 509 5.03 -26.36 -14.63
CA GLY A 509 3.92 -25.83 -15.42
C GLY A 509 3.81 -26.57 -16.76
N HIS A 510 2.63 -26.54 -17.38
CA HIS A 510 2.39 -27.19 -18.66
C HIS A 510 2.13 -26.17 -19.76
N ALA A 511 2.56 -26.49 -20.98
CA ALA A 511 2.22 -25.72 -22.17
C ALA A 511 2.12 -26.67 -23.36
N ASN A 512 1.02 -26.59 -24.11
CA ASN A 512 0.77 -27.44 -25.30
C ASN A 512 0.88 -28.96 -25.00
N GLY A 513 0.46 -29.38 -23.79
CA GLY A 513 0.54 -30.77 -23.34
C GLY A 513 1.95 -31.28 -22.99
N VAL A 514 2.95 -30.39 -22.92
CA VAL A 514 4.31 -30.69 -22.45
C VAL A 514 4.49 -30.13 -21.04
N ALA A 515 5.03 -30.94 -20.13
CA ALA A 515 5.43 -30.50 -18.79
C ALA A 515 6.82 -29.85 -18.82
N TYR A 516 6.97 -28.73 -18.11
CA TYR A 516 8.22 -28.00 -17.91
C TYR A 516 8.48 -27.84 -16.41
N THR A 517 9.69 -28.16 -15.96
CA THR A 517 10.03 -28.11 -14.53
C THR A 517 11.32 -27.34 -14.26
N ALA A 518 11.46 -26.81 -13.05
CA ALA A 518 12.64 -26.05 -12.62
C ALA A 518 13.86 -26.92 -12.29
N ASP A 519 13.66 -28.22 -12.10
CA ASP A 519 14.68 -29.22 -11.73
C ASP A 519 15.22 -30.02 -12.93
N ALA A 520 14.62 -29.87 -14.13
CA ALA A 520 15.05 -30.54 -15.35
C ALA A 520 16.50 -30.22 -15.78
N THR A 521 17.05 -29.09 -15.34
CA THR A 521 18.49 -28.80 -15.35
C THR A 521 18.89 -28.05 -14.08
N ALA A 522 20.20 -27.94 -13.81
CA ALA A 522 20.69 -27.08 -12.75
C ALA A 522 20.21 -25.62 -12.92
N PRO A 523 19.87 -24.92 -11.81
CA PRO A 523 19.63 -23.49 -11.85
C PRO A 523 20.87 -22.74 -12.35
N GLN A 524 20.66 -21.57 -12.94
CA GLN A 524 21.76 -20.68 -13.36
C GLN A 524 22.53 -20.14 -12.15
N GLU A 525 21.81 -19.87 -11.07
CA GLU A 525 22.37 -19.31 -9.84
C GLU A 525 21.58 -19.81 -8.63
N ILE A 526 22.27 -20.05 -7.52
CA ILE A 526 21.70 -20.19 -6.18
C ILE A 526 22.68 -19.59 -5.17
N ALA A 527 22.33 -18.42 -4.64
CA ALA A 527 23.22 -17.56 -3.87
C ALA A 527 22.54 -16.99 -2.62
N LEU A 528 23.35 -16.70 -1.60
CA LEU A 528 22.93 -15.90 -0.45
C LEU A 528 22.93 -14.43 -0.85
N GLU A 529 21.75 -13.88 -1.16
CA GLU A 529 21.58 -12.45 -1.48
C GLU A 529 21.67 -11.60 -0.21
N GLN A 530 21.15 -12.10 0.91
CA GLN A 530 21.39 -11.56 2.24
C GLN A 530 21.73 -12.70 3.21
N SER A 531 22.87 -12.63 3.88
CA SER A 531 23.26 -13.57 4.95
C SER A 531 23.26 -12.85 6.29
N GLY A 532 22.20 -13.08 7.07
CA GLY A 532 21.92 -12.34 8.29
C GLY A 532 21.35 -13.21 9.40
N ALA A 533 21.79 -12.96 10.63
CA ALA A 533 21.44 -13.75 11.81
C ALA A 533 19.94 -13.70 12.17
N LEU A 534 19.23 -12.62 11.80
CA LEU A 534 17.78 -12.50 12.03
C LEU A 534 16.94 -12.71 10.77
N HIS A 535 17.47 -12.32 9.61
CA HIS A 535 16.81 -12.43 8.31
C HIS A 535 17.85 -12.76 7.23
N THR A 536 17.65 -13.87 6.54
CA THR A 536 18.50 -14.38 5.44
C THR A 536 17.64 -14.57 4.19
N VAL A 537 18.17 -14.20 3.03
CA VAL A 537 17.51 -14.32 1.72
C VAL A 537 18.40 -15.14 0.78
N VAL A 538 17.83 -16.23 0.24
CA VAL A 538 18.44 -17.02 -0.83
C VAL A 538 17.79 -16.63 -2.15
N ARG A 539 18.57 -16.22 -3.15
CA ARG A 539 18.09 -15.99 -4.51
C ARG A 539 18.47 -17.17 -5.41
N VAL A 540 17.52 -17.66 -6.18
CA VAL A 540 17.70 -18.71 -7.19
C VAL A 540 17.23 -18.19 -8.54
N LYS A 541 18.05 -18.34 -9.60
CA LYS A 541 17.69 -17.98 -10.99
C LYS A 541 17.75 -19.22 -11.88
N GLY A 542 16.82 -19.34 -12.84
CA GLY A 542 16.82 -20.47 -13.78
C GLY A 542 15.69 -20.42 -14.81
N HIS A 543 15.43 -21.56 -15.46
CA HIS A 543 14.38 -21.74 -16.46
C HIS A 543 13.52 -22.96 -16.16
N LEU A 544 12.22 -22.87 -16.43
CA LEU A 544 11.36 -24.04 -16.56
C LEU A 544 11.68 -24.74 -17.88
N ARG A 545 12.04 -26.03 -17.84
CA ARG A 545 12.48 -26.79 -19.04
C ARG A 545 11.74 -28.09 -19.26
N GLY A 546 11.51 -28.41 -20.53
CA GLY A 546 10.75 -29.59 -20.99
C GLY A 546 11.09 -29.88 -22.44
N ASN A 547 11.24 -31.17 -22.80
CA ASN A 547 11.62 -31.64 -24.15
C ASN A 547 12.84 -30.94 -24.80
N GLY A 548 13.77 -30.42 -23.99
CA GLY A 548 14.97 -29.71 -24.46
C GLY A 548 14.78 -28.22 -24.77
N ALA A 549 13.61 -27.64 -24.45
CA ALA A 549 13.31 -26.22 -24.60
C ALA A 549 13.06 -25.53 -23.25
N ASN A 550 13.24 -24.20 -23.21
CA ASN A 550 12.76 -23.33 -22.14
C ASN A 550 11.26 -23.02 -22.35
N LEU A 551 10.52 -22.79 -21.26
CA LEU A 551 9.18 -22.18 -21.28
C LEU A 551 9.19 -20.73 -20.77
N LEU A 552 9.62 -20.55 -19.52
CA LEU A 552 9.76 -19.25 -18.86
C LEU A 552 11.05 -19.23 -18.02
N ALA A 553 11.63 -18.04 -17.84
CA ALA A 553 12.65 -17.80 -16.83
C ALA A 553 12.00 -17.59 -15.45
N TYR A 554 12.75 -17.86 -14.38
CA TYR A 554 12.31 -17.63 -13.02
C TYR A 554 13.40 -17.03 -12.13
N THR A 555 12.96 -16.25 -11.14
CA THR A 555 13.74 -15.83 -9.96
C THR A 555 12.92 -16.17 -8.72
N ALA A 556 13.48 -16.98 -7.83
CA ALA A 556 12.89 -17.27 -6.52
C ALA A 556 13.74 -16.60 -5.43
N ARG A 557 13.15 -15.71 -4.63
CA ARG A 557 13.75 -15.16 -3.40
C ARG A 557 13.09 -15.81 -2.19
N LEU A 558 13.85 -16.65 -1.49
CA LEU A 558 13.41 -17.38 -0.30
C LEU A 558 13.90 -16.65 0.95
N HIS A 559 12.96 -16.04 1.67
CA HIS A 559 13.18 -15.31 2.92
C HIS A 559 12.99 -16.25 4.12
N PHE A 560 13.99 -16.26 5.00
CA PHE A 560 14.02 -17.03 6.23
C PHE A 560 14.28 -16.11 7.43
N TYR A 561 13.58 -16.35 8.53
CA TYR A 561 13.68 -15.54 9.75
C TYR A 561 14.08 -16.39 10.97
N ALA A 562 14.85 -15.81 11.89
CA ALA A 562 15.36 -16.53 13.05
C ALA A 562 14.24 -17.10 13.95
N ASN A 563 14.39 -18.34 14.40
CA ASN A 563 13.43 -19.11 15.19
C ASN A 563 12.03 -19.25 14.56
N GLN A 564 11.87 -18.89 13.28
CA GLN A 564 10.63 -19.08 12.54
C GLN A 564 10.75 -20.31 11.64
N PRO A 565 9.78 -21.24 11.68
CA PRO A 565 9.76 -22.41 10.82
C PRO A 565 8.83 -22.16 9.62
N THR A 566 9.10 -21.04 8.94
CA THR A 566 8.42 -20.53 7.75
C THR A 566 9.44 -20.29 6.64
N ALA A 567 8.95 -20.29 5.41
CA ALA A 567 9.65 -19.70 4.28
C ALA A 567 8.67 -18.82 3.50
N ARG A 568 9.03 -17.55 3.27
CA ARG A 568 8.31 -16.62 2.39
C ARG A 568 9.05 -16.60 1.06
N VAL A 569 8.37 -16.92 -0.02
CA VAL A 569 8.95 -17.14 -1.35
C VAL A 569 8.35 -16.10 -2.29
N MET A 570 9.17 -15.12 -2.69
CA MET A 570 8.83 -14.23 -3.81
C MET A 570 9.23 -14.99 -5.08
N PHE A 571 8.24 -15.48 -5.82
CA PHE A 571 8.46 -16.26 -7.04
C PHE A 571 8.04 -15.44 -8.26
N THR A 572 9.04 -14.94 -8.99
CA THR A 572 8.89 -14.16 -10.21
C THR A 572 9.12 -15.06 -11.42
N VAL A 573 8.23 -15.02 -12.40
CA VAL A 573 8.41 -15.63 -13.73
C VAL A 573 8.26 -14.60 -14.84
N TRP A 574 9.04 -14.73 -15.90
CA TRP A 574 8.98 -13.84 -17.05
C TRP A 574 9.27 -14.55 -18.38
N ASN A 575 8.78 -13.95 -19.46
CA ASN A 575 9.09 -14.37 -20.82
C ASN A 575 10.40 -13.70 -21.27
N ASP A 576 11.49 -14.46 -21.27
CA ASP A 576 12.83 -14.01 -21.64
C ASP A 576 13.16 -14.15 -23.14
N ASN A 577 12.16 -14.39 -24.00
CA ASN A 577 12.41 -14.44 -25.45
C ASN A 577 12.83 -13.08 -26.03
N LEU A 578 13.30 -13.07 -27.28
CA LEU A 578 13.70 -11.84 -27.96
C LEU A 578 12.51 -11.06 -28.52
N MET A 579 12.55 -9.73 -28.40
CA MET A 579 11.63 -8.84 -29.10
C MET A 579 11.96 -8.82 -30.60
N VAL A 580 10.99 -9.16 -31.47
CA VAL A 580 11.20 -9.22 -32.93
C VAL A 580 10.03 -8.60 -33.69
N ASN A 581 10.34 -7.69 -34.63
CA ASN A 581 9.49 -7.42 -35.79
C ASN A 581 10.37 -7.16 -37.03
N SER A 582 9.76 -7.05 -38.22
CA SER A 582 10.47 -6.90 -39.51
C SER A 582 11.35 -5.66 -39.65
N ASN A 583 11.20 -4.68 -38.75
CA ASN A 583 11.86 -3.37 -38.78
C ASN A 583 12.71 -3.12 -37.51
N GLY A 584 12.88 -4.11 -36.64
CA GLY A 584 13.66 -3.97 -35.39
C GLY A 584 12.97 -3.19 -34.27
N GLN A 585 11.65 -3.01 -34.31
CA GLN A 585 10.86 -2.44 -33.21
C GLN A 585 10.08 -3.53 -32.45
N PRO A 586 9.77 -3.34 -31.15
CA PRO A 586 8.94 -4.28 -30.41
C PRO A 586 7.47 -4.19 -30.85
N TYR A 587 6.93 -5.28 -31.40
CA TYR A 587 5.48 -5.45 -31.62
C TYR A 587 4.86 -6.23 -30.45
N ILE A 588 4.98 -5.68 -29.24
CA ILE A 588 4.48 -6.28 -27.97
C ILE A 588 3.20 -5.58 -27.44
N LYS A 589 2.53 -4.83 -28.33
CA LYS A 589 1.36 -4.01 -28.00
C LYS A 589 0.10 -4.85 -27.83
N GLU A 590 0.00 -5.95 -28.56
CA GLU A 590 -1.19 -6.80 -28.60
C GLU A 590 -0.88 -8.19 -28.05
N PHE A 591 -1.92 -8.87 -27.55
CA PHE A 591 -1.83 -10.29 -27.22
C PHE A 591 -1.60 -11.14 -28.47
N GLY A 592 -0.91 -12.27 -28.32
CA GLY A 592 -0.43 -13.09 -29.43
C GLY A 592 0.72 -12.46 -30.23
N SER A 593 1.43 -11.49 -29.65
CA SER A 593 2.63 -10.89 -30.24
C SER A 593 3.73 -11.94 -30.54
N PRO A 594 4.60 -11.74 -31.55
CA PRO A 594 5.71 -12.64 -31.81
C PRO A 594 6.55 -12.90 -30.56
N ASN A 595 6.88 -14.18 -30.32
CA ASN A 595 7.63 -14.66 -29.16
C ASN A 595 6.94 -14.49 -27.78
N THR A 596 5.63 -14.21 -27.77
CA THR A 596 4.75 -14.48 -26.62
C THR A 596 4.86 -15.92 -26.15
N VAL A 597 4.80 -16.14 -24.83
CA VAL A 597 4.69 -17.47 -24.22
C VAL A 597 3.26 -17.69 -23.74
N VAL A 598 2.66 -18.81 -24.18
CA VAL A 598 1.35 -19.29 -23.74
C VAL A 598 1.53 -20.59 -22.96
N PHE A 599 0.90 -20.69 -21.79
CA PHE A 599 0.98 -21.84 -20.90
C PHE A 599 -0.34 -22.08 -20.17
N ASP A 600 -0.57 -23.32 -19.74
CA ASP A 600 -1.86 -23.78 -19.23
C ASP A 600 -1.92 -23.77 -17.70
N ASP A 601 -0.79 -23.98 -17.02
CA ASP A 601 -0.65 -23.84 -15.57
C ASP A 601 0.80 -23.60 -15.12
N LEU A 602 0.96 -23.17 -13.88
CA LEU A 602 2.22 -23.13 -13.13
C LEU A 602 1.94 -23.23 -11.63
N SER A 603 2.55 -24.23 -10.99
CA SER A 603 2.30 -24.59 -9.59
C SER A 603 3.59 -24.86 -8.80
N LEU A 604 3.58 -24.51 -7.51
CA LEU A 604 4.61 -24.84 -6.53
C LEU A 604 4.07 -25.92 -5.58
N GLN A 605 4.73 -27.07 -5.49
CA GLN A 605 4.25 -28.23 -4.73
C GLN A 605 5.28 -28.77 -3.74
N LEU A 606 4.80 -29.20 -2.58
CA LEU A 606 5.56 -29.95 -1.57
C LEU A 606 4.84 -31.28 -1.25
N GLN A 607 5.59 -32.36 -1.09
CA GLN A 607 5.06 -33.68 -0.74
C GLN A 607 5.28 -33.98 0.75
N LEU A 608 4.28 -33.80 1.60
CA LEU A 608 4.37 -34.09 3.04
C LEU A 608 4.51 -35.61 3.28
N ALA A 609 5.38 -36.00 4.21
CA ALA A 609 5.59 -37.40 4.59
C ALA A 609 4.46 -37.96 5.47
N GLY A 610 4.21 -39.26 5.37
CA GLY A 610 3.20 -39.97 6.16
C GLY A 610 1.84 -40.08 5.45
N ALA A 611 1.05 -41.08 5.84
CA ALA A 611 -0.23 -41.42 5.20
C ALA A 611 -1.44 -40.84 5.95
N ASN A 612 -2.58 -40.77 5.25
CA ASN A 612 -3.87 -40.29 5.77
C ASN A 612 -3.82 -38.85 6.30
N PRO A 613 -3.49 -37.85 5.45
CA PRO A 613 -3.47 -36.46 5.87
C PRO A 613 -4.86 -35.97 6.31
N ASN A 614 -4.89 -35.07 7.28
CA ASN A 614 -6.00 -34.14 7.47
C ASN A 614 -5.74 -32.91 6.59
N TYR A 615 -6.79 -32.39 5.95
CA TYR A 615 -6.74 -31.12 5.23
C TYR A 615 -7.13 -29.96 6.14
N ILE A 616 -6.69 -28.75 5.78
CA ILE A 616 -7.27 -27.48 6.23
C ILE A 616 -7.36 -26.53 5.03
N LEU A 617 -8.47 -25.80 4.88
CA LEU A 617 -8.70 -24.79 3.83
C LEU A 617 -9.36 -23.54 4.43
N ALA A 618 -9.03 -22.37 3.87
CA ALA A 618 -9.59 -21.08 4.28
C ALA A 618 -10.77 -20.64 3.39
N GLY A 619 -11.87 -20.26 4.03
CA GLY A 619 -13.01 -19.64 3.36
C GLY A 619 -12.90 -18.11 3.31
N ALA A 620 -14.06 -17.48 3.14
CA ALA A 620 -14.26 -16.06 3.38
C ALA A 620 -14.43 -15.77 4.89
N ASN A 621 -14.39 -14.49 5.29
CA ASN A 621 -14.80 -14.03 6.63
C ASN A 621 -14.20 -14.80 7.84
N ASN A 622 -12.93 -15.22 7.73
CA ASN A 622 -12.21 -16.06 8.71
C ASN A 622 -12.74 -17.51 8.89
N GLU A 623 -13.61 -18.00 8.00
CA GLU A 623 -14.04 -19.40 7.99
C GLU A 623 -12.88 -20.35 7.68
N THR A 624 -12.87 -21.52 8.33
CA THR A 624 -11.87 -22.57 8.10
C THR A 624 -12.52 -23.94 8.09
N TRP A 625 -12.30 -24.73 7.04
CA TRP A 625 -12.75 -26.13 6.97
C TRP A 625 -11.56 -27.06 7.19
N SER A 626 -11.76 -28.16 7.91
CA SER A 626 -10.74 -29.18 8.11
C SER A 626 -11.36 -30.56 8.35
N GLY A 627 -10.59 -31.61 8.09
CA GLY A 627 -11.02 -33.00 8.30
C GLY A 627 -10.06 -34.02 7.69
N ALA A 628 -10.35 -35.30 7.88
CA ALA A 628 -9.59 -36.38 7.25
C ALA A 628 -9.78 -36.39 5.72
N LEU A 629 -8.70 -36.59 4.99
CA LEU A 629 -8.67 -36.57 3.53
C LEU A 629 -8.60 -38.00 2.96
N THR A 630 -9.56 -38.35 2.11
CA THR A 630 -9.64 -39.66 1.43
C THR A 630 -9.44 -39.57 -0.08
N THR A 631 -9.65 -38.41 -0.70
CA THR A 631 -9.31 -38.17 -2.11
C THR A 631 -8.45 -36.92 -2.28
N ASN A 632 -9.07 -35.75 -2.13
CA ASN A 632 -8.48 -34.45 -2.38
C ASN A 632 -9.35 -33.34 -1.76
N ALA A 633 -8.72 -32.20 -1.50
CA ALA A 633 -9.36 -30.95 -1.13
C ALA A 633 -8.83 -29.83 -2.02
N GLU A 634 -9.72 -28.97 -2.49
CA GLU A 634 -9.42 -27.85 -3.39
C GLU A 634 -10.02 -26.58 -2.82
N LEU A 635 -9.22 -25.51 -2.83
CA LEU A 635 -9.66 -24.14 -2.70
C LEU A 635 -9.26 -23.42 -3.99
N TYR A 636 -10.24 -22.91 -4.74
CA TYR A 636 -9.99 -22.28 -6.04
C TYR A 636 -10.79 -20.99 -6.20
N GLN A 637 -10.09 -19.85 -6.27
CA GLN A 637 -10.65 -18.56 -6.62
C GLN A 637 -10.43 -18.29 -8.11
N GLU A 638 -11.51 -18.05 -8.84
CA GLU A 638 -11.46 -17.80 -10.28
C GLU A 638 -11.52 -16.31 -10.61
N SER A 639 -12.31 -15.53 -9.87
CA SER A 639 -12.60 -14.11 -10.13
C SER A 639 -12.57 -13.26 -8.85
N SER A 640 -12.72 -11.93 -8.94
CA SER A 640 -12.61 -11.00 -7.79
C SER A 640 -13.64 -11.24 -6.68
N GLY A 641 -14.76 -11.90 -7.00
CA GLY A 641 -15.95 -11.95 -6.15
C GLY A 641 -16.75 -10.64 -6.08
N GLY A 642 -16.30 -9.56 -6.73
CA GLY A 642 -17.01 -8.29 -6.79
C GLY A 642 -18.23 -8.32 -7.75
N PRO A 643 -18.95 -7.19 -7.89
CA PRO A 643 -20.08 -7.09 -8.83
C PRO A 643 -19.68 -7.06 -10.32
N GLN A 644 -18.42 -6.72 -10.63
CA GLN A 644 -17.88 -6.63 -12.01
C GLN A 644 -16.96 -7.83 -12.36
N TRP A 645 -17.07 -8.95 -11.64
CA TRP A 645 -16.20 -10.14 -11.73
C TRP A 645 -16.06 -10.76 -13.13
N ASN A 646 -17.03 -10.53 -14.01
CA ASN A 646 -17.12 -11.03 -15.39
C ASN A 646 -16.88 -9.93 -16.44
N HIS A 647 -16.39 -8.77 -16.02
CA HIS A 647 -16.15 -7.60 -16.87
C HIS A 647 -14.67 -7.20 -16.94
N ALA A 648 -13.78 -8.03 -16.38
CA ALA A 648 -12.35 -7.89 -16.57
C ALA A 648 -11.96 -7.98 -18.07
N PRO A 649 -11.05 -7.11 -18.57
CA PRO A 649 -10.99 -6.78 -19.98
C PRO A 649 -9.90 -7.55 -20.75
N ASP A 650 -8.92 -8.11 -20.06
CA ASP A 650 -7.73 -8.78 -20.62
C ASP A 650 -8.01 -10.24 -21.01
N ASN A 651 -9.09 -10.46 -21.76
CA ASN A 651 -9.54 -11.77 -22.26
C ASN A 651 -9.85 -12.81 -21.16
N VAL A 652 -10.30 -12.32 -20.00
CA VAL A 652 -10.54 -13.12 -18.81
C VAL A 652 -11.77 -14.03 -18.99
N SER A 653 -11.53 -15.33 -19.10
CA SER A 653 -12.57 -16.34 -19.33
C SER A 653 -13.26 -16.81 -18.04
N ASN A 654 -13.50 -15.91 -17.08
CA ASN A 654 -14.14 -16.23 -15.80
C ASN A 654 -15.51 -16.90 -16.04
N SER A 655 -15.66 -18.12 -15.54
CA SER A 655 -16.87 -18.93 -15.64
C SER A 655 -17.79 -18.77 -14.43
N PHE A 656 -17.28 -18.35 -13.26
CA PHE A 656 -18.08 -18.07 -12.07
C PHE A 656 -17.55 -16.96 -11.14
N ARG A 657 -18.45 -16.43 -10.30
CA ARG A 657 -18.17 -15.39 -9.30
C ARG A 657 -17.49 -15.95 -8.05
N GLY A 658 -16.35 -15.38 -7.66
CA GLY A 658 -15.67 -15.65 -6.40
C GLY A 658 -14.83 -16.93 -6.40
N PHE A 659 -15.02 -17.77 -5.38
CA PHE A 659 -14.29 -19.02 -5.18
C PHE A 659 -15.19 -20.23 -4.91
N ARG A 660 -14.66 -21.41 -5.18
CA ARG A 660 -15.22 -22.70 -4.75
C ARG A 660 -14.27 -23.40 -3.79
N ALA A 661 -14.84 -24.20 -2.88
CA ALA A 661 -14.08 -25.08 -2.01
C ALA A 661 -14.71 -26.47 -1.97
N LEU A 662 -13.88 -27.51 -2.06
CA LEU A 662 -14.27 -28.91 -2.17
C LEU A 662 -13.40 -29.77 -1.24
N ALA A 663 -13.96 -30.82 -0.65
CA ALA A 663 -13.18 -31.86 0.03
C ALA A 663 -13.88 -33.22 -0.05
N ASN A 664 -13.13 -34.28 -0.37
CA ASN A 664 -13.65 -35.65 -0.51
C ASN A 664 -14.87 -35.75 -1.45
N GLY A 665 -14.86 -34.98 -2.55
CA GLY A 665 -15.97 -34.88 -3.50
C GLY A 665 -17.22 -34.12 -3.00
N SER A 666 -17.19 -33.57 -1.79
CA SER A 666 -18.27 -32.74 -1.22
C SER A 666 -17.95 -31.25 -1.37
N THR A 667 -18.94 -30.45 -1.76
CA THR A 667 -18.82 -28.99 -1.79
C THR A 667 -18.83 -28.42 -0.37
N LEU A 668 -17.78 -27.67 -0.03
CA LEU A 668 -17.69 -26.86 1.19
C LEU A 668 -18.21 -25.44 0.92
N HIS A 669 -17.82 -24.87 -0.21
CA HIS A 669 -18.29 -23.56 -0.70
C HIS A 669 -18.59 -23.65 -2.20
N ALA A 670 -19.77 -23.21 -2.62
CA ALA A 670 -20.14 -23.11 -4.02
C ALA A 670 -19.65 -21.78 -4.62
N ALA A 671 -19.71 -21.64 -5.94
CA ALA A 671 -19.57 -20.32 -6.56
C ALA A 671 -20.66 -19.37 -6.04
N CYS A 672 -20.33 -18.08 -5.92
CA CYS A 672 -21.30 -17.07 -5.55
C CYS A 672 -22.34 -16.86 -6.67
N ASP A 673 -23.58 -16.54 -6.27
CA ASP A 673 -24.55 -15.89 -7.16
C ASP A 673 -24.36 -14.37 -7.14
N ASP A 674 -25.12 -13.64 -7.96
CA ASP A 674 -25.03 -12.17 -8.05
C ASP A 674 -25.63 -11.43 -6.84
N ALA A 675 -26.34 -12.12 -5.94
CA ALA A 675 -26.94 -11.55 -4.73
C ALA A 675 -26.04 -11.69 -3.48
N ALA A 676 -25.03 -12.56 -3.52
CA ALA A 676 -24.10 -12.79 -2.42
C ALA A 676 -23.25 -11.55 -2.08
N ASP A 677 -23.01 -11.36 -0.78
CA ASP A 677 -22.05 -10.36 -0.26
C ASP A 677 -20.64 -10.63 -0.82
N GLU A 678 -19.99 -9.60 -1.37
CA GLU A 678 -18.67 -9.76 -1.99
C GLU A 678 -17.57 -10.24 -1.04
N ASN A 679 -17.68 -9.96 0.27
CA ASN A 679 -16.75 -10.47 1.27
C ASN A 679 -16.93 -11.98 1.46
N GLY A 680 -18.14 -12.49 1.28
CA GLY A 680 -18.44 -13.92 1.19
C GLY A 680 -17.83 -14.59 -0.05
N CYS A 681 -17.48 -13.82 -1.08
CA CYS A 681 -16.97 -14.30 -2.36
C CYS A 681 -15.44 -14.22 -2.49
N ARG A 682 -14.73 -13.85 -1.42
CA ARG A 682 -13.27 -13.63 -1.40
C ARG A 682 -12.60 -14.51 -0.35
N SER A 683 -11.91 -15.57 -0.79
CA SER A 683 -11.19 -16.46 0.13
C SER A 683 -9.92 -15.79 0.69
N GLN A 684 -9.55 -16.16 1.92
CA GLN A 684 -8.26 -15.81 2.51
C GLN A 684 -7.06 -16.52 1.85
N GLY A 685 -7.27 -17.50 0.97
CA GLY A 685 -6.23 -17.95 0.06
C GLY A 685 -5.09 -18.76 0.67
N TRP A 686 -5.40 -19.57 1.69
CA TRP A 686 -4.46 -20.49 2.31
C TRP A 686 -5.10 -21.85 2.61
N GLY A 687 -4.26 -22.89 2.67
CA GLY A 687 -4.68 -24.27 2.89
C GLY A 687 -3.50 -25.22 3.01
N GLY A 688 -3.73 -26.47 3.39
CA GLY A 688 -2.64 -27.41 3.63
C GLY A 688 -3.02 -28.77 4.19
N ALA A 689 -1.98 -29.55 4.50
CA ALA A 689 -2.06 -30.91 5.01
C ALA A 689 -1.39 -31.05 6.39
N GLN A 690 -1.89 -31.97 7.20
CA GLN A 690 -1.26 -32.45 8.42
C GLN A 690 -1.29 -33.97 8.51
N THR A 691 -0.14 -34.60 8.75
CA THR A 691 0.02 -36.04 8.97
C THR A 691 0.62 -36.29 10.36
N SER A 692 0.95 -37.55 10.67
CA SER A 692 1.74 -37.89 11.85
C SER A 692 3.20 -37.40 11.82
N THR A 693 3.71 -36.92 10.68
CA THR A 693 5.09 -36.40 10.57
C THR A 693 5.18 -34.87 10.71
N GLY A 694 4.05 -34.16 10.66
CA GLY A 694 3.99 -32.71 10.76
C GLY A 694 2.91 -32.13 9.86
N SER A 695 3.06 -30.86 9.51
CA SER A 695 2.12 -30.12 8.66
C SER A 695 2.83 -29.24 7.66
N VAL A 696 2.15 -28.98 6.54
CA VAL A 696 2.50 -27.97 5.54
C VAL A 696 1.23 -27.18 5.28
N VAL A 697 1.23 -25.89 5.59
CA VAL A 697 0.17 -24.96 5.19
C VAL A 697 0.80 -23.92 4.29
N ALA A 698 0.25 -23.77 3.09
CA ALA A 698 0.67 -22.80 2.11
C ALA A 698 -0.41 -21.71 1.96
N GLY A 699 0.01 -20.47 1.75
CA GLY A 699 -0.88 -19.36 1.43
C GLY A 699 -0.25 -18.44 0.41
N VAL A 700 -1.07 -17.74 -0.37
CA VAL A 700 -0.60 -16.69 -1.29
C VAL A 700 -1.03 -15.34 -0.72
N ARG A 701 -0.12 -14.36 -0.67
CA ARG A 701 -0.52 -12.97 -0.37
C ARG A 701 -1.29 -12.43 -1.57
N TYR A 702 -2.34 -11.64 -1.31
CA TYR A 702 -3.22 -11.12 -2.36
C TYR A 702 -3.87 -12.19 -3.27
N PHE A 703 -4.31 -13.32 -2.69
CA PHE A 703 -4.86 -14.49 -3.41
C PHE A 703 -6.06 -14.17 -4.30
N TRP A 704 -7.10 -13.53 -3.75
CA TRP A 704 -8.29 -13.18 -4.55
C TRP A 704 -8.04 -11.95 -5.42
N GLN A 705 -7.19 -11.01 -4.98
CA GLN A 705 -6.84 -9.82 -5.74
C GLN A 705 -6.08 -10.18 -7.03
N ASN A 706 -5.17 -11.15 -6.97
CA ASN A 706 -4.42 -11.68 -8.13
C ASN A 706 -5.08 -12.93 -8.74
N TYR A 707 -6.41 -13.05 -8.74
CA TYR A 707 -7.08 -14.22 -9.33
C TYR A 707 -6.64 -14.49 -10.80
N PRO A 708 -6.74 -15.72 -11.31
CA PRO A 708 -7.16 -16.95 -10.63
C PRO A 708 -6.03 -17.52 -9.75
N LYS A 709 -6.37 -18.18 -8.64
CA LYS A 709 -5.41 -18.86 -7.73
C LYS A 709 -6.02 -20.12 -7.12
N ALA A 710 -5.19 -21.14 -6.86
CA ALA A 710 -5.64 -22.37 -6.19
C ALA A 710 -4.68 -22.85 -5.09
N VAL A 711 -5.25 -23.49 -4.06
CA VAL A 711 -4.52 -24.35 -3.12
C VAL A 711 -5.17 -25.74 -3.14
N ASN A 712 -4.37 -26.76 -3.46
CA ASN A 712 -4.81 -28.14 -3.62
C ASN A 712 -4.08 -29.05 -2.63
N VAL A 713 -4.82 -30.01 -2.08
CA VAL A 713 -4.29 -31.04 -1.18
C VAL A 713 -4.77 -32.42 -1.65
N ASP A 714 -3.88 -33.40 -1.75
CA ASP A 714 -4.23 -34.78 -2.12
C ASP A 714 -4.09 -35.78 -0.94
N ALA A 715 -4.71 -36.95 -1.06
CA ALA A 715 -4.65 -38.00 -0.04
C ALA A 715 -3.25 -38.63 0.15
N ASN A 716 -2.28 -38.34 -0.72
CA ASN A 716 -0.88 -38.75 -0.58
C ASN A 716 -0.04 -37.73 0.22
N GLY A 717 -0.61 -36.56 0.57
CA GLY A 717 0.08 -35.48 1.27
C GLY A 717 0.71 -34.43 0.36
N ALA A 718 0.39 -34.40 -0.94
CA ALA A 718 0.80 -33.31 -1.81
C ALA A 718 0.04 -32.04 -1.41
N VAL A 719 0.77 -30.94 -1.21
CA VAL A 719 0.20 -29.59 -1.07
C VAL A 719 0.74 -28.77 -2.23
N SER A 720 -0.15 -28.29 -3.10
CA SER A 720 0.18 -27.56 -4.33
C SER A 720 -0.50 -26.20 -4.36
N VAL A 721 0.28 -25.16 -4.67
CA VAL A 721 -0.17 -23.78 -4.86
C VAL A 721 -0.13 -23.48 -6.35
N GLY A 722 -1.31 -23.39 -6.97
CA GLY A 722 -1.47 -22.93 -8.34
C GLY A 722 -1.39 -21.42 -8.39
N VAL A 723 -0.20 -20.88 -8.67
CA VAL A 723 0.00 -19.44 -8.93
C VAL A 723 -0.57 -19.05 -10.30
N PHE A 724 -0.57 -19.99 -11.24
CA PHE A 724 -1.41 -19.99 -12.44
C PHE A 724 -2.13 -21.35 -12.48
N PRO A 725 -3.36 -21.46 -11.94
CA PRO A 725 -3.98 -22.76 -11.67
C PRO A 725 -4.57 -23.42 -12.93
N ALA A 726 -4.31 -24.72 -13.11
CA ALA A 726 -4.87 -25.56 -14.19
C ALA A 726 -6.41 -25.66 -14.16
N GLN A 727 -7.05 -25.23 -13.07
CA GLN A 727 -8.50 -25.08 -12.94
C GLN A 727 -9.08 -23.98 -13.85
N TYR A 728 -8.26 -23.02 -14.28
CA TYR A 728 -8.70 -21.87 -15.08
C TYR A 728 -9.07 -22.33 -16.51
N PRO A 729 -10.23 -21.90 -17.05
CA PRO A 729 -10.76 -22.45 -18.32
C PRO A 729 -10.04 -21.94 -19.59
N ALA A 730 -8.98 -21.14 -19.46
CA ALA A 730 -8.19 -20.61 -20.57
C ALA A 730 -6.68 -20.67 -20.24
N SER A 731 -5.83 -20.64 -21.27
CA SER A 731 -4.38 -20.55 -21.09
C SER A 731 -3.96 -19.12 -20.69
N PHE A 732 -2.85 -19.01 -19.98
CA PHE A 732 -2.19 -17.77 -19.59
C PHE A 732 -1.21 -17.30 -20.67
N GLU A 733 -0.99 -15.99 -20.74
CA GLU A 733 -0.13 -15.36 -21.75
C GLU A 733 0.80 -14.31 -21.14
N LEU A 734 2.12 -14.49 -21.31
CA LEU A 734 3.14 -13.48 -21.02
C LEU A 734 3.77 -12.98 -22.33
N ARG A 735 3.65 -11.67 -22.59
CA ARG A 735 4.32 -10.97 -23.70
C ARG A 735 5.83 -10.95 -23.47
N VAL A 736 6.60 -10.66 -24.51
CA VAL A 736 8.07 -10.59 -24.36
C VAL A 736 8.48 -9.55 -23.32
N GLY A 737 9.28 -9.97 -22.34
CA GLY A 737 9.74 -9.16 -21.21
C GLY A 737 8.69 -8.90 -20.12
N GLU A 738 7.43 -9.29 -20.30
CA GLU A 738 6.42 -9.19 -19.24
C GLU A 738 6.70 -10.22 -18.14
N GLN A 739 6.59 -9.81 -16.88
CA GLN A 739 6.79 -10.70 -15.74
C GLN A 739 5.57 -10.73 -14.81
N LYS A 740 5.59 -11.69 -13.87
CA LYS A 740 4.70 -11.66 -12.72
C LYS A 740 5.36 -12.25 -11.49
N THR A 741 5.23 -11.56 -10.36
CA THR A 741 5.69 -11.99 -9.05
C THR A 741 4.51 -12.48 -8.20
N HIS A 742 4.73 -13.60 -7.51
CA HIS A 742 3.79 -14.16 -6.54
C HIS A 742 4.48 -14.38 -5.20
N GLU A 743 3.93 -13.80 -4.13
CA GLU A 743 4.35 -14.06 -2.76
C GLU A 743 3.63 -15.31 -2.22
N VAL A 744 4.36 -16.42 -2.12
CA VAL A 744 3.88 -17.69 -1.56
C VAL A 744 4.55 -17.93 -0.21
N VAL A 745 3.74 -18.18 0.81
CA VAL A 745 4.20 -18.43 2.18
C VAL A 745 3.96 -19.89 2.55
N PHE A 746 5.00 -20.57 2.99
CA PHE A 746 4.90 -21.91 3.56
C PHE A 746 5.15 -21.86 5.08
N TYR A 747 4.16 -22.33 5.85
CA TYR A 747 4.22 -22.51 7.30
C TYR A 747 4.12 -24.00 7.63
N PHE A 748 5.14 -24.52 8.33
CA PHE A 748 5.27 -25.96 8.56
C PHE A 748 4.68 -26.43 9.91
N GLY A 749 3.92 -25.59 10.61
CA GLY A 749 3.71 -25.69 12.06
C GLY A 749 2.41 -26.37 12.50
N ALA A 750 2.49 -27.09 13.63
CA ALA A 750 1.42 -27.98 14.10
C ALA A 750 0.21 -27.26 14.74
N ASN A 751 0.36 -26.01 15.16
CA ASN A 751 -0.68 -25.23 15.87
C ASN A 751 -0.90 -23.87 15.18
N ASN A 752 -2.10 -23.31 15.34
CA ASN A 752 -2.46 -21.92 15.01
C ASN A 752 -2.14 -21.45 13.57
N ALA A 753 -2.14 -22.35 12.58
CA ALA A 753 -1.85 -22.02 11.19
C ALA A 753 -2.69 -20.84 10.65
N SER A 754 -3.99 -20.78 11.00
CA SER A 754 -4.87 -19.66 10.61
C SER A 754 -4.38 -18.29 11.10
N ASN A 755 -3.86 -18.20 12.33
CA ASN A 755 -3.27 -16.95 12.84
C ASN A 755 -1.91 -16.66 12.19
N ALA A 756 -1.08 -17.69 11.99
CA ALA A 756 0.22 -17.55 11.34
C ALA A 756 0.08 -17.05 9.90
N LEU A 757 -0.85 -17.61 9.11
CA LEU A 757 -1.09 -17.18 7.73
C LEU A 757 -1.73 -15.78 7.67
N ARG A 758 -2.68 -15.45 8.56
CA ARG A 758 -3.19 -14.06 8.69
C ARG A 758 -2.08 -13.05 8.97
N ALA A 759 -1.11 -13.41 9.82
CA ALA A 759 0.04 -12.58 10.12
C ALA A 759 0.98 -12.44 8.92
N LEU A 760 1.33 -13.54 8.27
CA LEU A 760 2.28 -13.55 7.15
C LEU A 760 1.72 -12.90 5.88
N GLN A 761 0.40 -12.94 5.66
CA GLN A 761 -0.27 -12.21 4.58
C GLN A 761 -0.41 -10.70 4.85
N ASN A 762 -0.28 -10.28 6.12
CA ASN A 762 -0.35 -8.88 6.53
C ASN A 762 0.86 -8.51 7.41
N PRO A 763 2.04 -8.31 6.79
CA PRO A 763 3.29 -8.00 7.49
C PRO A 763 3.16 -6.76 8.39
N LEU A 764 3.97 -6.75 9.44
CA LEU A 764 4.09 -5.60 10.32
C LEU A 764 5.08 -4.58 9.76
N HIS A 765 4.74 -3.29 9.87
CA HIS A 765 5.60 -2.16 9.55
C HIS A 765 5.92 -1.34 10.82
N ALA A 766 7.04 -0.62 10.84
CA ALA A 766 7.55 0.10 12.01
C ALA A 766 7.78 1.59 11.68
N TRP A 767 6.69 2.34 11.55
CA TRP A 767 6.74 3.71 11.04
C TRP A 767 7.25 4.73 12.07
N ALA A 768 8.17 5.60 11.66
CA ALA A 768 8.44 6.86 12.36
C ALA A 768 7.34 7.90 12.06
N SER A 769 7.31 9.02 12.80
CA SER A 769 6.33 10.10 12.55
C SER A 769 6.61 10.84 11.24
N ALA A 770 5.58 11.49 10.67
CA ALA A 770 5.72 12.42 9.56
C ALA A 770 6.79 13.50 9.85
N ASP A 771 6.78 14.09 11.05
CA ASP A 771 7.81 15.05 11.46
C ASP A 771 9.23 14.46 11.44
N TYR A 772 9.42 13.21 11.88
CA TYR A 772 10.73 12.58 11.82
C TYR A 772 11.20 12.42 10.37
N TYR A 773 10.37 11.84 9.50
CA TYR A 773 10.73 11.62 8.09
C TYR A 773 11.02 12.91 7.33
N LEU A 774 10.19 13.93 7.52
CA LEU A 774 10.14 15.12 6.66
C LEU A 774 10.98 16.28 7.22
N THR A 775 10.97 16.47 8.55
CA THR A 775 11.65 17.59 9.21
C THR A 775 13.01 17.20 9.77
N GLN A 776 13.10 16.09 10.51
CA GLN A 776 14.30 15.71 11.25
C GLN A 776 15.32 14.98 10.35
N ALA A 777 14.88 13.91 9.68
CA ALA A 777 15.69 13.11 8.75
C ALA A 777 15.79 13.75 7.35
N GLN A 778 14.83 14.61 6.98
CA GLN A 778 14.76 15.30 5.67
C GLN A 778 14.85 14.31 4.49
N ALA A 779 14.14 13.19 4.61
CA ALA A 779 14.24 12.08 3.67
C ALA A 779 13.42 12.28 2.38
N PHE A 780 12.49 13.23 2.34
CA PHE A 780 11.57 13.50 1.22
C PHE A 780 11.66 14.96 0.78
N ASP A 781 12.79 15.31 0.15
CA ASP A 781 13.04 16.63 -0.46
C ASP A 781 12.66 17.81 0.47
N ARG A 782 11.80 18.70 -0.05
CA ARG A 782 11.35 19.93 0.59
C ARG A 782 9.92 19.82 1.13
N ALA A 783 9.49 18.62 1.49
CA ALA A 783 8.16 18.40 2.01
C ALA A 783 7.98 18.78 3.49
N ILE A 784 6.73 18.76 3.91
CA ILE A 784 6.23 19.01 5.27
C ILE A 784 5.17 17.97 5.65
N PRO A 785 4.94 17.70 6.95
CA PRO A 785 3.79 16.91 7.41
C PRO A 785 2.44 17.43 6.89
N ARG A 786 1.41 16.57 6.89
CA ARG A 786 0.03 16.98 6.55
C ARG A 786 -0.44 18.12 7.46
N ASP A 787 -0.90 19.23 6.89
CA ASP A 787 -1.34 20.42 7.62
C ASP A 787 -2.69 20.94 7.09
N PRO A 788 -3.81 20.43 7.65
CA PRO A 788 -5.14 20.89 7.27
C PRO A 788 -5.50 22.26 7.85
N THR A 789 -4.63 22.88 8.66
CA THR A 789 -4.90 24.18 9.29
C THR A 789 -4.50 25.31 8.36
N ASP A 790 -3.26 25.28 7.85
CA ASP A 790 -2.76 26.27 6.90
C ASP A 790 -3.13 25.94 5.44
N PHE A 791 -3.39 24.66 5.10
CA PHE A 791 -3.61 24.21 3.71
C PHE A 791 -4.88 23.37 3.51
N ALA A 792 -5.96 23.67 4.24
CA ALA A 792 -7.25 22.96 4.20
C ALA A 792 -7.74 22.57 2.79
N ASP A 793 -7.75 23.52 1.84
CA ASP A 793 -8.20 23.28 0.46
C ASP A 793 -7.33 22.22 -0.26
N PHE A 794 -6.02 22.24 -0.07
CA PHE A 794 -5.11 21.26 -0.66
C PHE A 794 -5.30 19.87 -0.05
N GLU A 795 -5.32 19.79 1.29
CA GLU A 795 -5.46 18.50 1.98
C GLU A 795 -6.85 17.88 1.71
N GLY A 796 -7.86 18.69 1.40
CA GLY A 796 -9.18 18.24 0.96
C GLY A 796 -9.19 17.52 -0.39
N TYR A 797 -8.39 17.97 -1.38
CA TYR A 797 -8.22 17.24 -2.65
C TYR A 797 -7.40 15.95 -2.48
N VAL A 798 -6.33 16.00 -1.68
CA VAL A 798 -5.54 14.80 -1.35
C VAL A 798 -6.42 13.75 -0.65
N ASP A 799 -7.22 14.15 0.34
CA ASP A 799 -8.15 13.25 1.01
C ASP A 799 -9.22 12.71 0.04
N ALA A 800 -9.77 13.55 -0.85
CA ALA A 800 -10.75 13.11 -1.86
C ALA A 800 -10.21 11.98 -2.76
N THR A 801 -8.89 11.97 -3.03
CA THR A 801 -8.22 10.94 -3.83
C THR A 801 -8.45 9.51 -3.30
N ILE A 802 -8.61 9.36 -1.99
CA ILE A 802 -8.73 8.06 -1.30
C ILE A 802 -10.02 7.88 -0.48
N LEU A 803 -10.74 8.97 -0.15
CA LEU A 803 -11.92 8.94 0.73
C LEU A 803 -13.23 9.40 0.08
N TYR A 804 -13.23 10.01 -1.11
CA TYR A 804 -14.47 10.58 -1.67
C TYR A 804 -15.51 9.49 -1.96
N PRO A 805 -16.72 9.49 -1.35
CA PRO A 805 -17.57 8.30 -1.25
C PRO A 805 -18.15 7.79 -2.57
N SER A 806 -18.34 8.66 -3.56
CA SER A 806 -18.92 8.30 -4.85
C SER A 806 -17.87 7.96 -5.91
N PHE A 807 -16.61 8.39 -5.70
CA PHE A 807 -15.58 8.29 -6.71
C PHE A 807 -14.18 8.47 -6.13
N ASN A 808 -13.35 7.43 -6.07
CA ASN A 808 -11.96 7.52 -5.63
C ASN A 808 -11.13 6.37 -6.23
N LEU A 809 -9.82 6.32 -5.97
CA LEU A 809 -8.93 5.29 -6.55
C LEU A 809 -9.32 3.85 -6.17
N PHE A 810 -9.95 3.62 -5.01
CA PHE A 810 -10.47 2.30 -4.61
C PHE A 810 -11.73 1.95 -5.43
N ILE A 811 -12.70 2.86 -5.51
CA ILE A 811 -13.97 2.65 -6.25
C ILE A 811 -13.71 2.50 -7.76
N LEU A 812 -12.72 3.22 -8.30
CA LEU A 812 -12.22 3.06 -9.67
C LEU A 812 -11.70 1.64 -9.92
N ARG A 813 -10.90 1.10 -8.99
CA ARG A 813 -10.39 -0.28 -9.06
C ARG A 813 -11.53 -1.31 -8.99
N ASP A 814 -12.59 -1.06 -8.24
CA ASP A 814 -13.76 -1.95 -8.22
C ASP A 814 -14.68 -1.83 -9.45
N GLY A 815 -14.38 -0.92 -10.40
CA GLY A 815 -15.20 -0.66 -11.59
C GLY A 815 -16.58 -0.05 -11.28
N ALA A 816 -16.86 0.31 -10.02
CA ALA A 816 -18.20 0.55 -9.46
C ALA A 816 -18.78 1.95 -9.76
N VAL A 817 -18.17 2.71 -10.67
CA VAL A 817 -18.43 4.14 -10.85
C VAL A 817 -19.46 4.39 -11.96
N ASN A 818 -20.44 5.26 -11.70
CA ASN A 818 -21.30 5.85 -12.73
C ASN A 818 -20.93 7.33 -12.96
N SER A 819 -19.85 7.60 -13.69
CA SER A 819 -19.27 8.95 -13.81
C SER A 819 -19.98 9.86 -14.84
N GLY A 820 -21.08 9.42 -15.44
CA GLY A 820 -21.77 10.13 -16.53
C GLY A 820 -21.03 10.14 -17.88
N TRP A 821 -19.70 10.02 -17.86
CA TRP A 821 -18.84 9.75 -19.01
C TRP A 821 -18.97 8.27 -19.45
N LEU A 822 -18.84 8.03 -20.76
CA LEU A 822 -19.52 6.94 -21.46
C LEU A 822 -19.12 5.48 -21.08
N TYR A 823 -20.04 4.57 -21.42
CA TYR A 823 -19.96 3.11 -21.47
C TYR A 823 -20.02 2.30 -20.16
N ALA A 824 -20.71 1.16 -20.34
CA ALA A 824 -20.78 -0.01 -19.48
C ALA A 824 -20.74 -1.25 -20.40
N PRO A 825 -20.22 -2.41 -19.93
CA PRO A 825 -19.67 -2.64 -18.60
C PRO A 825 -18.27 -2.02 -18.42
N ARG A 826 -17.89 -1.77 -17.16
CA ARG A 826 -16.58 -1.24 -16.79
C ARG A 826 -15.72 -2.36 -16.20
N PRO A 827 -14.44 -2.47 -16.57
CA PRO A 827 -13.56 -3.45 -15.98
C PRO A 827 -13.25 -3.08 -14.53
N GLU A 828 -12.91 -4.10 -13.76
CA GLU A 828 -12.27 -3.99 -12.47
C GLU A 828 -10.73 -4.09 -12.63
N ALA A 829 -9.99 -3.37 -11.79
CA ALA A 829 -8.52 -3.46 -11.68
C ALA A 829 -8.10 -4.58 -10.71
N TRP A 830 -8.71 -5.75 -10.89
CA TRP A 830 -8.42 -6.99 -10.16
C TRP A 830 -7.99 -8.08 -11.16
N GLY A 831 -7.35 -9.13 -10.65
CA GLY A 831 -6.77 -10.21 -11.44
C GLY A 831 -5.24 -10.15 -11.49
N TRP A 832 -4.61 -11.26 -11.85
CA TRP A 832 -3.15 -11.43 -11.80
C TRP A 832 -2.37 -10.39 -12.60
N ARG A 833 -2.90 -9.94 -13.74
CA ARG A 833 -2.32 -8.89 -14.56
C ARG A 833 -2.68 -7.50 -14.01
N ASN A 834 -3.96 -7.24 -13.77
CA ASN A 834 -4.48 -5.89 -13.54
C ASN A 834 -4.28 -5.36 -12.10
N PHE A 835 -4.16 -6.24 -11.09
CA PHE A 835 -4.15 -5.81 -9.70
C PHE A 835 -2.95 -4.90 -9.37
N GLY A 836 -3.28 -3.72 -8.86
CA GLY A 836 -2.35 -2.69 -8.40
C GLY A 836 -2.39 -1.42 -9.26
N ASP A 837 -2.93 -1.49 -10.47
CA ASP A 837 -3.17 -0.31 -11.31
C ASP A 837 -4.55 0.31 -11.10
N THR A 838 -4.76 1.47 -11.74
CA THR A 838 -6.01 2.23 -11.71
C THR A 838 -6.48 2.58 -13.12
N ILE A 839 -7.75 2.96 -13.28
CA ILE A 839 -8.34 3.23 -14.59
C ILE A 839 -8.21 4.73 -14.92
N ALA A 840 -7.65 5.07 -16.08
CA ALA A 840 -7.55 6.43 -16.61
C ALA A 840 -8.86 6.82 -17.30
N GLU A 841 -9.83 7.27 -16.51
CA GLU A 841 -11.18 7.60 -16.94
C GLU A 841 -11.25 8.84 -17.86
N ASP A 842 -10.39 9.84 -17.64
CA ASP A 842 -10.41 11.12 -18.35
C ASP A 842 -9.77 11.03 -19.73
N GLU A 843 -8.99 9.98 -19.97
CA GLU A 843 -8.44 9.68 -21.28
C GLU A 843 -9.42 8.89 -22.18
N THR A 844 -10.56 8.46 -21.63
CA THR A 844 -11.67 7.91 -22.42
C THR A 844 -12.44 9.04 -23.12
N GLY A 845 -11.97 9.46 -24.30
CA GLY A 845 -12.78 10.30 -25.19
C GLY A 845 -14.15 9.65 -25.42
N GLY A 846 -15.24 10.42 -25.52
CA GLY A 846 -16.64 9.95 -25.45
C GLY A 846 -17.09 8.98 -26.57
N GLY A 847 -16.54 7.76 -26.54
CA GLY A 847 -16.46 6.80 -27.64
C GLY A 847 -15.44 5.67 -27.42
N SER A 848 -14.61 5.75 -26.37
CA SER A 848 -13.43 4.90 -26.12
C SER A 848 -13.68 3.75 -25.14
N TYR A 849 -12.87 2.70 -25.23
CA TYR A 849 -12.73 1.73 -24.12
C TYR A 849 -12.01 2.37 -22.92
N PRO A 850 -12.30 1.90 -21.69
CA PRO A 850 -11.49 2.23 -20.51
C PRO A 850 -10.06 1.73 -20.68
N VAL A 851 -9.09 2.49 -20.15
CA VAL A 851 -7.65 2.20 -20.28
C VAL A 851 -6.99 2.27 -18.92
N PHE A 852 -5.94 1.47 -18.73
CA PHE A 852 -5.17 1.42 -17.50
C PHE A 852 -4.19 2.60 -17.40
N THR A 853 -3.94 3.10 -16.19
CA THR A 853 -3.01 4.21 -15.95
C THR A 853 -1.56 3.81 -16.19
N ASN A 854 -1.23 2.52 -16.10
CA ASN A 854 0.14 2.01 -16.10
C ASN A 854 1.02 2.90 -15.17
N GLN A 855 0.50 3.19 -13.96
CA GLN A 855 1.06 4.06 -12.92
C GLN A 855 1.52 5.48 -13.35
N GLN A 856 0.96 6.07 -14.43
CA GLN A 856 1.45 7.32 -15.04
C GLN A 856 1.69 8.46 -14.04
N TYR A 857 2.77 9.22 -14.20
CA TYR A 857 3.24 10.26 -13.27
C TYR A 857 3.68 9.76 -11.88
N ASP A 858 4.07 8.48 -11.78
CA ASP A 858 4.60 7.84 -10.56
C ASP A 858 3.56 7.82 -9.42
N HIS A 859 2.43 7.17 -9.71
CA HIS A 859 1.38 6.84 -8.71
C HIS A 859 1.97 6.25 -7.41
N PRO A 860 2.92 5.28 -7.43
CA PRO A 860 3.49 4.74 -6.20
C PRO A 860 4.29 5.77 -5.40
N TRP A 861 5.03 6.68 -6.04
CA TRP A 861 5.67 7.79 -5.34
C TRP A 861 4.66 8.74 -4.71
N ALA A 862 3.62 9.16 -5.44
CA ALA A 862 2.59 10.04 -4.90
C ALA A 862 1.90 9.42 -3.66
N ALA A 863 1.64 8.11 -3.71
CA ALA A 863 1.08 7.36 -2.60
C ALA A 863 2.05 7.20 -1.41
N LEU A 864 3.32 6.83 -1.63
CA LEU A 864 4.34 6.80 -0.56
C LEU A 864 4.53 8.18 0.08
N PHE A 865 4.52 9.23 -0.74
CA PHE A 865 4.69 10.61 -0.32
C PHE A 865 3.57 11.04 0.63
N GLN A 866 2.31 10.80 0.27
CA GLN A 866 1.16 11.15 1.09
C GLN A 866 0.96 10.21 2.30
N MET A 867 1.34 8.94 2.18
CA MET A 867 1.46 8.02 3.32
C MET A 867 2.35 8.64 4.40
N VAL A 868 3.57 9.04 4.04
CA VAL A 868 4.54 9.60 5.01
C VAL A 868 4.06 10.90 5.62
N ARG A 869 3.37 11.77 4.86
CA ARG A 869 2.77 13.01 5.39
C ARG A 869 1.70 12.77 6.44
N ALA A 870 0.97 11.65 6.35
CA ALA A 870 -0.13 11.31 7.25
C ALA A 870 0.31 10.54 8.52
N LEU A 871 1.53 9.97 8.57
CA LEU A 871 2.01 9.16 9.70
C LEU A 871 2.00 9.89 11.05
N ASN A 872 1.35 9.27 12.05
CA ASN A 872 1.11 9.79 13.40
C ASN A 872 0.24 11.08 13.45
N GLY A 873 -0.47 11.40 12.36
CA GLY A 873 -1.45 12.50 12.31
C GLY A 873 -2.82 12.07 11.76
N SER A 874 -2.86 11.12 10.82
CA SER A 874 -4.07 10.47 10.33
C SER A 874 -3.73 9.08 9.82
N ASP A 875 -3.53 8.15 10.76
CA ASP A 875 -2.97 6.83 10.48
C ASP A 875 -3.82 5.97 9.52
N SER A 876 -5.14 6.12 9.53
CA SER A 876 -6.05 5.46 8.57
C SER A 876 -5.80 5.93 7.12
N ARG A 877 -5.54 7.23 6.91
CA ARG A 877 -5.14 7.76 5.60
C ARG A 877 -3.77 7.22 5.19
N ALA A 878 -2.82 7.13 6.12
CA ALA A 878 -1.51 6.54 5.86
C ALA A 878 -1.62 5.07 5.43
N ASP A 879 -2.47 4.28 6.08
CA ASP A 879 -2.71 2.86 5.75
C ASP A 879 -3.41 2.69 4.38
N LEU A 880 -4.31 3.62 3.98
CA LEU A 880 -4.91 3.64 2.63
C LEU A 880 -3.89 4.02 1.55
N TRP A 881 -3.08 5.04 1.79
CA TRP A 881 -2.00 5.42 0.87
C TRP A 881 -0.93 4.34 0.74
N TRP A 882 -0.59 3.63 1.83
CA TRP A 882 0.31 2.47 1.77
C TRP A 882 -0.24 1.37 0.86
N GLN A 883 -1.54 1.06 0.92
CA GLN A 883 -2.14 0.04 0.05
C GLN A 883 -2.01 0.38 -1.43
N ILE A 884 -2.20 1.65 -1.81
CA ILE A 884 -2.01 2.11 -3.20
C ILE A 884 -0.53 2.02 -3.58
N ALA A 885 0.37 2.52 -2.73
CA ALA A 885 1.81 2.50 -2.95
C ALA A 885 2.36 1.07 -3.14
N GLU A 886 1.98 0.15 -2.24
CA GLU A 886 2.41 -1.24 -2.28
C GLU A 886 1.87 -1.95 -3.54
N SER A 887 0.55 -1.92 -3.78
CA SER A 887 0.00 -2.62 -4.94
C SER A 887 0.48 -2.01 -6.27
N GLY A 888 0.62 -0.68 -6.34
CA GLY A 888 1.09 0.01 -7.54
C GLY A 888 2.58 -0.22 -7.83
N ALA A 889 3.44 -0.26 -6.80
CA ALA A 889 4.86 -0.58 -6.99
C ALA A 889 5.06 -2.01 -7.52
N TRP A 890 4.32 -2.99 -6.98
CA TRP A 890 4.34 -4.36 -7.46
C TRP A 890 3.80 -4.50 -8.89
N HIS A 891 2.68 -3.83 -9.21
CA HIS A 891 2.14 -3.82 -10.56
C HIS A 891 3.13 -3.20 -11.56
N GLN A 892 3.70 -2.04 -11.22
CA GLN A 892 4.67 -1.37 -12.09
C GLN A 892 5.87 -2.26 -12.36
N ALA A 893 6.42 -2.88 -11.32
CA ALA A 893 7.59 -3.74 -11.41
C ALA A 893 7.32 -5.09 -12.11
N ASP A 894 6.07 -5.51 -12.28
CA ASP A 894 5.71 -6.77 -12.95
C ASP A 894 5.22 -6.57 -14.40
N VAL A 895 4.25 -5.66 -14.60
CA VAL A 895 3.38 -5.62 -15.80
C VAL A 895 3.62 -4.38 -16.67
N ASP A 896 3.89 -3.22 -16.04
CA ASP A 896 4.20 -1.99 -16.76
C ASP A 896 5.66 -1.92 -17.22
N VAL A 897 6.49 -2.88 -16.84
CA VAL A 897 7.91 -2.92 -17.23
C VAL A 897 8.14 -4.12 -18.10
N ILE A 898 8.82 -3.86 -19.21
CA ILE A 898 9.37 -4.90 -20.07
C ILE A 898 10.77 -5.16 -19.55
N HIS A 899 11.03 -6.39 -19.15
CA HIS A 899 12.32 -6.84 -18.63
C HIS A 899 13.20 -7.40 -19.74
N SER A 900 14.49 -7.10 -19.66
CA SER A 900 15.52 -7.54 -20.60
C SER A 900 16.12 -8.89 -20.21
N LEU A 901 16.74 -9.55 -21.18
CA LEU A 901 17.57 -10.75 -20.96
C LEU A 901 18.82 -10.48 -20.11
N CYS A 902 19.20 -9.22 -19.94
CA CYS A 902 20.43 -8.81 -19.25
C CYS A 902 20.14 -8.19 -17.87
N THR A 903 18.89 -8.23 -17.40
CA THR A 903 18.45 -7.64 -16.12
C THR A 903 19.16 -8.25 -14.91
N GLY A 904 19.71 -7.37 -14.06
CA GLY A 904 20.43 -7.74 -12.85
C GLY A 904 21.89 -8.16 -13.07
N GLN A 905 22.50 -7.81 -14.21
CA GLN A 905 23.95 -7.79 -14.42
C GLN A 905 24.56 -6.44 -14.00
N ALA A 906 25.89 -6.33 -13.93
CA ALA A 906 26.55 -5.03 -13.80
C ALA A 906 26.33 -4.18 -15.08
N PRO A 907 26.33 -2.83 -15.02
CA PRO A 907 26.02 -1.98 -16.18
C PRO A 907 26.89 -2.27 -17.41
N GLU A 908 28.20 -2.47 -17.24
CA GLU A 908 29.11 -2.83 -18.33
C GLU A 908 28.88 -4.24 -18.90
N GLU A 909 28.41 -5.18 -18.06
CA GLU A 909 28.06 -6.53 -18.49
C GLU A 909 26.72 -6.56 -19.23
N MET A 910 25.75 -5.73 -18.80
CA MET A 910 24.45 -5.57 -19.46
C MET A 910 24.61 -5.06 -20.89
N LEU A 911 25.46 -4.04 -21.09
CA LEU A 911 25.87 -3.54 -22.41
C LEU A 911 26.50 -4.64 -23.28
N ALA A 912 27.48 -5.38 -22.75
CA ALA A 912 28.15 -6.46 -23.48
C ALA A 912 27.21 -7.64 -23.80
N CYS A 913 26.29 -7.97 -22.90
CA CYS A 913 25.24 -8.96 -23.08
C CYS A 913 24.38 -8.62 -24.30
N MET A 914 23.90 -7.38 -24.42
CA MET A 914 23.09 -6.93 -25.55
C MET A 914 23.82 -7.00 -26.89
N ASP A 915 25.09 -6.59 -26.95
CA ASP A 915 25.92 -6.65 -28.17
C ASP A 915 26.05 -8.09 -28.71
N THR A 916 25.97 -9.11 -27.84
CA THR A 916 25.95 -10.52 -28.27
C THR A 916 24.57 -11.03 -28.69
N VAL A 917 23.50 -10.39 -28.21
CA VAL A 917 22.11 -10.80 -28.45
C VAL A 917 21.54 -10.19 -29.75
N GLN A 918 22.04 -9.03 -30.21
CA GLN A 918 21.55 -8.35 -31.40
C GLN A 918 22.66 -7.99 -32.38
N GLY A 919 22.67 -8.65 -33.56
CA GLY A 919 23.55 -8.25 -34.65
C GLY A 919 23.16 -6.89 -35.26
N PRO A 920 24.13 -6.12 -35.81
CA PRO A 920 23.85 -4.85 -36.48
C PRO A 920 22.89 -5.03 -37.68
N PRO A 921 22.04 -4.03 -38.02
CA PRO A 921 22.38 -2.61 -37.95
C PRO A 921 21.29 -1.71 -37.32
N TYR A 922 20.82 -2.02 -36.10
CA TYR A 922 19.71 -1.29 -35.46
C TYR A 922 20.17 -0.49 -34.23
N PRO A 923 19.91 0.83 -34.15
CA PRO A 923 20.15 1.61 -32.93
C PRO A 923 19.08 1.29 -31.88
N VAL A 924 19.36 0.21 -31.14
CA VAL A 924 19.32 -0.02 -29.68
C VAL A 924 18.44 0.92 -28.80
N GLY A 925 17.93 0.38 -27.69
CA GLY A 925 17.24 1.13 -26.62
C GLY A 925 16.01 0.42 -26.05
N TRP A 926 15.31 -0.35 -26.89
CA TRP A 926 14.16 -1.16 -26.48
C TRP A 926 14.56 -2.49 -25.83
N ALA A 927 15.78 -2.97 -26.09
CA ALA A 927 16.29 -4.24 -25.58
C ALA A 927 16.80 -4.17 -24.12
N MET A 928 16.95 -2.95 -23.56
CA MET A 928 17.29 -2.70 -22.15
C MET A 928 16.04 -2.57 -21.28
N GLY A 929 14.97 -3.24 -21.69
CA GLY A 929 13.65 -3.08 -21.10
C GLY A 929 13.03 -1.71 -21.35
N GLY A 930 12.11 -1.33 -20.47
CA GLY A 930 11.49 -0.02 -20.44
C GLY A 930 10.04 -0.04 -19.96
N ARG A 931 9.51 1.14 -19.67
CA ARG A 931 8.20 1.34 -19.06
C ARG A 931 7.10 1.54 -20.12
N LEU A 932 6.00 0.83 -19.97
CA LEU A 932 4.73 1.07 -20.65
C LEU A 932 4.04 2.26 -19.97
N THR A 933 3.43 3.16 -20.73
CA THR A 933 2.56 4.23 -20.19
C THR A 933 1.12 3.97 -20.62
N ASN A 934 0.17 4.77 -20.15
CA ASN A 934 -1.24 4.61 -20.51
C ASN A 934 -1.52 4.77 -22.01
N GLN A 935 -2.69 4.30 -22.47
CA GLN A 935 -3.02 4.26 -23.90
C GLN A 935 -3.43 5.61 -24.50
N TRP A 936 -3.42 5.69 -25.83
CA TRP A 936 -3.97 6.84 -26.55
C TRP A 936 -5.50 6.87 -26.49
N HIS A 937 -6.05 8.09 -26.38
CA HIS A 937 -7.48 8.37 -26.50
C HIS A 937 -8.12 7.66 -27.71
N ALA A 938 -9.19 6.88 -27.47
CA ALA A 938 -10.08 6.25 -28.47
C ALA A 938 -9.55 5.07 -29.32
N ASP A 939 -8.52 4.33 -28.90
CA ASP A 939 -8.08 3.12 -29.60
C ASP A 939 -8.68 1.81 -28.98
N PRO A 940 -9.47 1.00 -29.73
CA PRO A 940 -10.33 -0.08 -29.20
C PRO A 940 -9.65 -1.46 -29.08
N SER A 941 -8.45 -1.52 -28.50
CA SER A 941 -7.68 -2.75 -28.30
C SER A 941 -8.25 -3.71 -27.25
N VAL A 942 -7.85 -4.99 -27.36
CA VAL A 942 -8.10 -6.04 -26.37
C VAL A 942 -7.07 -6.02 -25.23
N ASN A 943 -5.81 -5.63 -25.50
CA ASN A 943 -4.82 -5.44 -24.44
C ASN A 943 -5.02 -4.07 -23.78
N LEU A 944 -5.32 -4.06 -22.46
CA LEU A 944 -5.48 -2.82 -21.70
C LEU A 944 -4.16 -2.26 -21.12
N HIS A 945 -3.14 -3.10 -20.90
CA HIS A 945 -1.80 -2.68 -20.42
C HIS A 945 -0.79 -2.45 -21.55
N ARG A 946 -1.26 -2.14 -22.77
CA ARG A 946 -0.37 -1.76 -23.87
C ARG A 946 0.03 -0.29 -23.79
N HIS A 947 1.04 0.08 -24.58
CA HIS A 947 1.30 1.48 -24.91
C HIS A 947 1.69 1.69 -26.38
N ALA A 948 1.62 2.95 -26.84
CA ALA A 948 2.16 3.39 -28.12
C ALA A 948 3.71 3.49 -28.12
N LEU A 949 4.36 3.84 -27.00
CA LEU A 949 5.80 4.15 -26.87
C LEU A 949 6.41 3.68 -25.53
N ILE A 950 7.28 2.66 -25.51
CA ILE A 950 7.93 2.22 -24.25
C ILE A 950 8.99 3.25 -23.80
N ASP A 951 8.70 4.07 -22.78
CA ASP A 951 9.56 5.17 -22.32
C ASP A 951 9.23 5.74 -20.92
N TYR A 952 9.99 6.76 -20.52
CA TYR A 952 9.83 7.57 -19.31
C TYR A 952 9.14 8.92 -19.57
N TRP A 953 8.41 9.10 -20.69
CA TRP A 953 7.76 10.37 -21.05
C TRP A 953 6.80 10.88 -19.97
N SER A 954 6.18 9.94 -19.25
CA SER A 954 5.11 10.21 -18.31
C SER A 954 5.21 9.36 -17.04
N GLY A 955 6.41 9.17 -16.50
CA GLY A 955 6.59 8.48 -15.22
C GLY A 955 7.98 8.60 -14.64
N GLY A 956 8.05 8.99 -13.36
CA GLY A 956 9.23 8.83 -12.53
C GLY A 956 9.40 7.38 -12.07
N LEU A 957 10.49 7.14 -11.34
CA LEU A 957 10.81 5.84 -10.74
C LEU A 957 11.07 5.94 -9.23
N ARG A 958 10.74 7.09 -8.63
CA ARG A 958 10.94 7.33 -7.20
C ARG A 958 10.06 6.43 -6.35
N GLY A 959 8.89 6.04 -6.84
CA GLY A 959 7.99 5.13 -6.16
C GLY A 959 8.66 3.79 -5.86
N LEU A 960 9.32 3.22 -6.88
CA LEU A 960 10.08 1.97 -6.76
C LEU A 960 11.30 2.14 -5.84
N LEU A 961 12.10 3.20 -6.02
CA LEU A 961 13.27 3.46 -5.18
C LEU A 961 12.91 3.62 -3.69
N TYR A 962 11.88 4.40 -3.38
CA TYR A 962 11.49 4.63 -1.98
C TYR A 962 10.75 3.43 -1.38
N TYR A 963 10.00 2.65 -2.18
CA TYR A 963 9.47 1.36 -1.72
C TYR A 963 10.61 0.40 -1.37
N TYR A 964 11.66 0.32 -2.20
CA TYR A 964 12.89 -0.41 -1.87
C TYR A 964 13.56 0.14 -0.60
N TYR A 965 13.70 1.45 -0.45
CA TYR A 965 14.27 2.03 0.78
C TYR A 965 13.44 1.69 2.03
N PHE A 966 12.12 1.57 1.94
CA PHE A 966 11.26 1.20 3.06
C PHE A 966 11.23 -0.30 3.38
N THR A 967 11.42 -1.17 2.39
CA THR A 967 11.16 -2.62 2.54
C THR A 967 12.39 -3.50 2.36
N GLY A 968 13.43 -3.00 1.70
CA GLY A 968 14.57 -3.78 1.24
C GLY A 968 14.24 -4.75 0.10
N ASP A 969 13.07 -4.65 -0.55
CA ASP A 969 12.62 -5.65 -1.53
C ASP A 969 13.50 -5.71 -2.79
N GLY A 970 14.03 -6.91 -3.06
CA GLY A 970 14.96 -7.15 -4.17
C GLY A 970 14.31 -7.14 -5.55
N VAL A 971 13.02 -7.48 -5.70
CA VAL A 971 12.34 -7.45 -7.01
C VAL A 971 12.12 -6.01 -7.43
N ILE A 972 11.63 -5.17 -6.50
CA ILE A 972 11.43 -3.74 -6.75
C ILE A 972 12.77 -3.04 -7.04
N LYS A 973 13.85 -3.43 -6.35
CA LYS A 973 15.20 -2.94 -6.64
C LYS A 973 15.66 -3.29 -8.05
N ASP A 974 15.49 -4.54 -8.49
CA ASP A 974 15.91 -5.00 -9.82
C ASP A 974 15.18 -4.22 -10.92
N ALA A 975 13.86 -4.07 -10.81
CA ALA A 975 13.03 -3.33 -11.78
C ALA A 975 13.38 -1.82 -11.81
N TRP A 976 13.64 -1.21 -10.66
CA TRP A 976 14.09 0.18 -10.58
C TRP A 976 15.45 0.41 -11.27
N MET A 977 16.44 -0.46 -11.00
CA MET A 977 17.77 -0.37 -11.61
C MET A 977 17.73 -0.55 -13.13
N GLU A 978 16.94 -1.50 -13.63
CA GLU A 978 16.78 -1.73 -15.07
C GLU A 978 16.27 -0.47 -15.79
N LEU A 979 15.26 0.19 -15.23
CA LEU A 979 14.71 1.42 -15.82
C LEU A 979 15.66 2.61 -15.69
N ALA A 980 16.49 2.67 -14.65
CA ALA A 980 17.54 3.67 -14.51
C ALA A 980 18.64 3.51 -15.57
N GLU A 981 19.10 2.29 -15.83
CA GLU A 981 20.04 2.00 -16.93
C GLU A 981 19.40 2.27 -18.30
N ASN A 982 18.11 1.94 -18.49
CA ASN A 982 17.38 2.27 -19.71
C ASN A 982 17.37 3.79 -19.99
N ALA A 983 17.15 4.59 -18.94
CA ALA A 983 17.17 6.05 -19.03
C ALA A 983 18.55 6.60 -19.37
N ARG A 984 19.59 6.12 -18.66
CA ARG A 984 20.99 6.49 -18.91
C ARG A 984 21.39 6.20 -20.35
N TRP A 985 21.19 4.97 -20.78
CA TRP A 985 21.61 4.52 -22.11
C TRP A 985 20.97 5.37 -23.21
N ARG A 986 19.66 5.64 -23.12
CA ARG A 986 18.94 6.46 -24.11
C ARG A 986 19.50 7.89 -24.17
N VAL A 987 19.80 8.50 -23.03
CA VAL A 987 20.38 9.84 -22.96
C VAL A 987 21.78 9.89 -23.59
N GLU A 988 22.64 8.92 -23.28
CA GLU A 988 24.00 8.80 -23.83
C GLU A 988 24.00 8.57 -25.36
N HIS A 989 23.14 7.68 -25.87
CA HIS A 989 23.17 7.20 -27.25
C HIS A 989 22.25 7.95 -28.22
N SER A 990 21.72 9.11 -27.81
CA SER A 990 20.82 9.91 -28.64
C SER A 990 21.45 10.37 -29.98
N PRO A 991 20.83 10.10 -31.15
CA PRO A 991 21.51 10.06 -32.45
C PRO A 991 21.68 11.41 -33.18
N CYS A 992 21.71 12.56 -32.48
CA CYS A 992 21.54 13.86 -33.15
C CYS A 992 22.46 15.03 -32.72
N ASN A 993 22.74 15.87 -33.72
CA ASN A 993 23.51 17.13 -33.69
C ASN A 993 22.81 18.20 -32.80
N PRO A 994 23.47 19.32 -32.39
CA PRO A 994 22.89 20.32 -31.49
C PRO A 994 21.54 20.95 -31.88
N ASP A 995 21.09 20.74 -33.11
CA ASP A 995 19.83 21.27 -33.65
C ASP A 995 18.58 20.48 -33.20
N CYS A 996 18.72 19.33 -32.52
CA CYS A 996 17.61 18.45 -32.14
C CYS A 996 17.07 18.61 -30.71
N GLY A 997 17.69 19.43 -29.87
CA GLY A 997 17.26 19.62 -28.48
C GLY A 997 17.63 18.47 -27.54
N PRO A 998 16.75 18.05 -26.61
CA PRO A 998 17.07 17.08 -25.57
C PRO A 998 17.43 15.67 -26.07
N GLY A 999 17.28 15.37 -27.37
CA GLY A 999 17.53 14.04 -27.91
C GLY A 999 16.52 13.02 -27.38
N TYR A 1000 16.92 11.77 -27.14
CA TYR A 1000 16.05 10.77 -26.51
C TYR A 1000 15.64 11.09 -25.06
N ALA A 1001 16.16 12.14 -24.41
CA ALA A 1001 15.51 12.67 -23.22
C ALA A 1001 14.10 13.22 -23.56
N ASN A 1002 13.82 13.56 -24.82
CA ASN A 1002 12.53 14.00 -25.35
C ASN A 1002 12.12 13.14 -26.56
N ASN A 1003 11.30 12.11 -26.34
CA ASN A 1003 10.83 11.21 -27.40
C ASN A 1003 9.85 11.85 -28.42
N ASN A 1004 9.42 13.09 -28.21
CA ASN A 1004 8.58 13.82 -29.15
C ASN A 1004 9.14 15.25 -29.42
N PRO A 1005 10.27 15.35 -30.15
CA PRO A 1005 10.91 16.63 -30.47
C PRO A 1005 10.06 17.51 -31.41
N GLY A 1006 8.88 17.04 -31.84
CA GLY A 1006 7.91 17.78 -32.64
C GLY A 1006 6.98 18.72 -31.84
N GLU A 1007 6.91 18.57 -30.51
CA GLU A 1007 5.92 19.24 -29.65
C GLU A 1007 6.51 20.26 -28.66
N GLY A 1008 7.83 20.32 -28.49
CA GLY A 1008 8.48 21.29 -27.60
C GLY A 1008 8.29 21.02 -26.11
N ASP A 1009 8.04 19.76 -25.73
CA ASP A 1009 7.71 19.35 -24.37
C ASP A 1009 8.93 19.24 -23.43
N ALA A 1010 8.75 19.58 -22.16
CA ALA A 1010 9.75 19.46 -21.09
C ALA A 1010 9.54 18.25 -20.16
N ARG A 1011 8.45 17.48 -20.31
CA ARG A 1011 8.14 16.26 -19.54
C ARG A 1011 9.25 15.22 -19.57
N GLY A 1012 9.63 14.78 -20.77
CA GLY A 1012 10.67 13.76 -20.96
C GLY A 1012 11.99 14.14 -20.28
N PRO A 1013 12.55 15.34 -20.54
CA PRO A 1013 13.76 15.81 -19.88
C PRO A 1013 13.62 15.94 -18.36
N ALA A 1014 12.44 16.31 -17.84
CA ALA A 1014 12.18 16.35 -16.40
C ALA A 1014 12.30 14.95 -15.76
N TYR A 1015 11.68 13.93 -16.35
CA TYR A 1015 11.76 12.56 -15.83
C TYR A 1015 13.12 11.91 -16.05
N ALA A 1016 13.76 12.11 -17.21
CA ALA A 1016 15.12 11.64 -17.44
C ALA A 1016 16.09 12.23 -16.40
N LEU A 1017 16.00 13.53 -16.12
CA LEU A 1017 16.82 14.18 -15.10
C LEU A 1017 16.51 13.65 -13.68
N GLU A 1018 15.24 13.44 -13.35
CA GLU A 1018 14.83 12.87 -12.05
C GLU A 1018 15.41 11.46 -11.85
N ILE A 1019 15.19 10.56 -12.81
CA ILE A 1019 15.66 9.16 -12.78
C ILE A 1019 17.18 9.10 -12.60
N LEU A 1020 17.92 9.86 -13.39
CA LEU A 1020 19.38 9.87 -13.35
C LEU A 1020 19.93 10.51 -12.07
N THR A 1021 19.24 11.53 -11.54
CA THR A 1021 19.59 12.16 -10.25
C THR A 1021 19.44 11.17 -9.11
N ASP A 1022 18.33 10.43 -9.05
CA ASP A 1022 18.08 9.48 -7.97
C ASP A 1022 18.90 8.19 -8.12
N ALA A 1023 19.19 7.75 -9.34
CA ALA A 1023 20.15 6.67 -9.62
C ALA A 1023 21.57 7.05 -9.15
N TYR A 1024 22.05 8.24 -9.47
CA TYR A 1024 23.32 8.76 -8.92
C TYR A 1024 23.27 8.85 -7.39
N GLY A 1025 22.21 9.41 -6.82
CA GLY A 1025 22.06 9.59 -5.37
C GLY A 1025 21.94 8.29 -4.57
N ALA A 1026 21.58 7.18 -5.22
CA ALA A 1026 21.45 5.85 -4.61
C ALA A 1026 22.70 4.95 -4.83
N THR A 1027 23.37 5.06 -5.98
CA THR A 1027 24.51 4.20 -6.35
C THR A 1027 25.87 4.86 -6.16
N GLY A 1028 25.96 6.17 -6.41
CA GLY A 1028 27.21 6.90 -6.55
C GLY A 1028 27.96 6.71 -7.88
N ASP A 1029 27.38 6.02 -8.86
CA ASP A 1029 28.00 5.91 -10.20
C ASP A 1029 27.96 7.27 -10.90
N ALA A 1030 29.15 7.84 -11.13
CA ALA A 1030 29.35 9.12 -11.80
C ALA A 1030 28.77 9.16 -13.22
N ALA A 1031 28.59 8.03 -13.88
CA ALA A 1031 28.01 8.01 -15.23
C ALA A 1031 26.53 8.46 -15.24
N TYR A 1032 25.75 8.19 -14.19
CA TYR A 1032 24.40 8.76 -14.05
C TYR A 1032 24.45 10.29 -13.87
N LEU A 1033 25.44 10.82 -13.14
CA LEU A 1033 25.65 12.26 -12.98
C LEU A 1033 26.03 12.93 -14.32
N ASP A 1034 26.88 12.30 -15.11
CA ASP A 1034 27.28 12.80 -16.42
C ASP A 1034 26.13 12.73 -17.44
N ALA A 1035 25.32 11.67 -17.42
CA ALA A 1035 24.08 11.59 -18.18
C ALA A 1035 23.06 12.65 -17.74
N ALA A 1036 22.88 12.88 -16.43
CA ALA A 1036 22.00 13.94 -15.91
C ALA A 1036 22.44 15.34 -16.39
N ARG A 1037 23.74 15.62 -16.36
CA ARG A 1037 24.31 16.86 -16.93
C ARG A 1037 24.06 16.99 -18.43
N LEU A 1038 24.17 15.89 -19.18
CA LEU A 1038 23.86 15.87 -20.61
C LEU A 1038 22.38 16.20 -20.90
N VAL A 1039 21.45 15.77 -20.03
CA VAL A 1039 20.04 16.23 -20.09
C VAL A 1039 19.98 17.74 -19.84
N ILE A 1040 20.55 18.23 -18.75
CA ILE A 1040 20.53 19.65 -18.35
C ILE A 1040 21.08 20.56 -19.45
N ASP A 1041 22.21 20.19 -20.07
CA ASP A 1041 22.84 20.98 -21.13
C ASP A 1041 22.00 21.01 -22.41
N ARG A 1042 21.51 19.85 -22.86
CA ARG A 1042 20.65 19.76 -24.06
C ARG A 1042 19.27 20.36 -23.83
N SER A 1043 18.80 20.40 -22.59
CA SER A 1043 17.55 21.04 -22.17
C SER A 1043 17.76 22.45 -21.60
N HIS A 1044 18.89 23.13 -21.82
CA HIS A 1044 19.09 24.48 -21.28
C HIS A 1044 18.30 25.52 -22.11
N PRO A 1045 17.76 26.61 -21.52
CA PRO A 1045 17.02 27.67 -22.24
C PRO A 1045 17.77 28.40 -23.35
N ASP A 1046 19.10 28.25 -23.45
CA ASP A 1046 19.94 28.84 -24.51
C ASP A 1046 20.07 27.95 -25.76
N GLN A 1047 19.55 26.72 -25.70
CA GLN A 1047 19.60 25.77 -26.81
C GLN A 1047 18.52 26.06 -27.86
N THR A 1048 18.81 25.66 -29.10
CA THR A 1048 17.97 25.93 -30.28
C THR A 1048 16.55 25.38 -30.17
N TRP A 1049 16.34 24.26 -29.47
CA TRP A 1049 14.99 23.70 -29.26
C TRP A 1049 14.08 24.62 -28.45
N PHE A 1050 14.64 25.41 -27.52
CA PHE A 1050 13.90 26.38 -26.72
C PHE A 1050 13.82 27.77 -27.40
N GLY A 1051 14.78 28.08 -28.28
CA GLY A 1051 14.86 29.36 -29.00
C GLY A 1051 14.27 29.38 -30.42
N ALA A 1052 13.90 28.24 -31.01
CA ALA A 1052 13.39 28.16 -32.37
C ALA A 1052 12.01 28.86 -32.51
N PRO A 1053 11.70 29.53 -33.63
CA PRO A 1053 10.48 30.34 -33.78
C PRO A 1053 9.13 29.64 -33.51
N ASN A 1054 9.11 28.30 -33.53
CA ASN A 1054 7.92 27.48 -33.27
C ASN A 1054 7.77 27.09 -31.79
N TYR A 1055 8.87 26.97 -31.05
CA TYR A 1055 8.92 26.48 -29.67
C TYR A 1055 9.21 27.60 -28.66
N ALA A 1056 9.80 28.69 -29.14
CA ALA A 1056 10.19 29.83 -28.33
C ALA A 1056 8.98 30.52 -27.69
N PRO A 1057 9.12 30.92 -26.42
CA PRO A 1057 8.34 31.97 -25.78
C PRO A 1057 8.23 33.27 -26.57
N ASN A 1058 7.30 33.35 -27.52
CA ASN A 1058 7.00 34.58 -28.25
C ASN A 1058 5.76 35.29 -27.65
N PRO A 1059 5.94 36.31 -26.79
CA PRO A 1059 4.84 37.02 -26.14
C PRO A 1059 3.99 37.88 -27.10
N ASN A 1060 4.37 37.97 -28.37
CA ASN A 1060 3.75 38.85 -29.37
C ASN A 1060 3.03 38.09 -30.49
N VAL A 1061 2.94 36.76 -30.44
CA VAL A 1061 2.35 35.92 -31.50
C VAL A 1061 1.38 34.92 -30.90
N ALA A 1062 0.14 34.88 -31.41
CA ALA A 1062 -0.84 33.88 -31.01
C ALA A 1062 -0.29 32.45 -31.26
N PRO A 1063 -0.48 31.50 -30.33
CA PRO A 1063 0.28 30.25 -30.33
C PRO A 1063 0.00 29.40 -31.57
N SER A 1064 1.02 29.21 -32.40
CA SER A 1064 1.00 28.25 -33.51
C SER A 1064 1.28 26.82 -33.03
N GLY A 1065 0.44 26.32 -32.11
CA GLY A 1065 0.34 24.89 -31.71
C GLY A 1065 1.61 24.17 -31.22
N LYS A 1066 2.67 24.88 -30.82
CA LYS A 1066 4.00 24.28 -30.54
C LYS A 1066 4.78 24.91 -29.37
N GLN A 1067 4.17 25.69 -28.50
CA GLN A 1067 4.90 26.29 -27.35
C GLN A 1067 4.89 25.36 -26.11
N THR A 1068 5.98 25.30 -25.36
CA THR A 1068 6.07 24.54 -24.09
C THR A 1068 5.06 25.07 -23.07
N SER A 1069 4.34 24.18 -22.37
CA SER A 1069 3.36 24.56 -21.36
C SER A 1069 4.00 25.01 -20.03
N PRO A 1070 3.36 25.91 -19.25
CA PRO A 1070 3.86 26.35 -17.95
C PRO A 1070 4.08 25.20 -16.95
N TRP A 1071 3.17 24.23 -16.92
CA TRP A 1071 3.27 23.08 -16.04
C TRP A 1071 4.43 22.14 -16.43
N ALA A 1072 4.71 21.92 -17.72
CA ALA A 1072 5.83 21.07 -18.14
C ALA A 1072 7.19 21.72 -17.79
N LEU A 1073 7.28 23.05 -17.91
CA LEU A 1073 8.43 23.80 -17.41
C LEU A 1073 8.57 23.70 -15.88
N SER A 1074 7.46 23.66 -15.16
CA SER A 1074 7.46 23.49 -13.70
C SER A 1074 7.96 22.10 -13.30
N MET A 1075 7.68 21.05 -14.09
CA MET A 1075 8.24 19.70 -13.89
C MET A 1075 9.77 19.69 -14.02
N ILE A 1076 10.33 20.24 -15.11
CA ILE A 1076 11.80 20.25 -15.26
C ILE A 1076 12.48 21.14 -14.20
N MET A 1077 11.82 22.21 -13.74
CA MET A 1077 12.30 23.01 -12.60
C MET A 1077 12.34 22.22 -11.29
N LYS A 1078 11.34 21.35 -11.03
CA LYS A 1078 11.34 20.44 -9.87
C LYS A 1078 12.52 19.47 -9.95
N SER A 1079 12.76 18.86 -11.11
CA SER A 1079 13.90 17.95 -11.34
C SER A 1079 15.26 18.66 -11.25
N LEU A 1080 15.38 19.89 -11.74
CA LEU A 1080 16.57 20.72 -11.58
C LEU A 1080 16.83 21.07 -10.12
N GLY A 1081 15.80 21.45 -9.35
CA GLY A 1081 15.92 21.70 -7.92
C GLY A 1081 16.38 20.46 -7.14
N ARG A 1082 15.80 19.29 -7.45
CA ARG A 1082 16.20 17.98 -6.91
C ARG A 1082 17.64 17.62 -7.27
N PHE A 1083 18.04 17.83 -8.53
CA PHE A 1083 19.42 17.64 -8.99
C PHE A 1083 20.39 18.50 -8.19
N LEU A 1084 20.07 19.77 -7.96
CA LEU A 1084 20.92 20.68 -7.18
C LEU A 1084 21.05 20.25 -5.72
N ASP A 1085 19.97 19.77 -5.07
CA ASP A 1085 20.02 19.23 -3.70
C ASP A 1085 20.98 18.01 -3.64
N VAL A 1086 20.82 17.03 -4.52
CA VAL A 1086 21.67 15.81 -4.57
C VAL A 1086 23.10 16.12 -4.98
N GLN A 1087 23.31 16.91 -6.02
CA GLN A 1087 24.64 17.27 -6.51
C GLN A 1087 25.41 18.09 -5.45
N THR A 1088 24.74 18.99 -4.71
CA THR A 1088 25.37 19.72 -3.60
C THR A 1088 25.70 18.79 -2.42
N GLU A 1089 24.83 17.84 -2.08
CA GLU A 1089 25.08 16.83 -1.03
C GLU A 1089 26.35 16.02 -1.32
N TRP A 1090 26.59 15.65 -2.57
CA TRP A 1090 27.70 14.80 -2.98
C TRP A 1090 29.01 15.56 -3.25
N GLN A 1091 28.92 16.70 -3.95
CA GLN A 1091 30.10 17.44 -4.45
C GLN A 1091 30.49 18.63 -3.54
N GLY A 1092 29.61 19.06 -2.62
CA GLY A 1092 29.85 20.17 -1.71
C GLY A 1092 29.79 21.58 -2.35
N SER A 1093 29.41 21.66 -3.62
CA SER A 1093 29.22 22.91 -4.38
C SER A 1093 28.01 22.80 -5.30
N VAL A 1094 27.35 23.92 -5.59
CA VAL A 1094 26.18 24.01 -6.48
C VAL A 1094 26.61 23.94 -7.95
N ASP A 1095 25.94 23.15 -8.78
CA ASP A 1095 26.16 23.11 -10.24
C ASP A 1095 25.61 24.38 -10.91
N ASP A 1096 26.51 25.21 -11.45
CA ASP A 1096 26.18 26.52 -12.02
C ASP A 1096 25.22 26.43 -13.23
N ARG A 1097 25.31 25.36 -14.03
CA ARG A 1097 24.52 25.19 -15.27
C ARG A 1097 23.09 24.78 -14.94
N ALA A 1098 22.91 23.84 -14.01
CA ALA A 1098 21.60 23.48 -13.50
C ALA A 1098 20.91 24.66 -12.77
N ARG A 1099 21.67 25.46 -12.00
CA ARG A 1099 21.16 26.67 -11.35
C ARG A 1099 20.70 27.72 -12.38
N ASP A 1100 21.47 27.97 -13.44
CA ASP A 1100 21.08 28.96 -14.45
C ASP A 1100 19.86 28.51 -15.27
N SER A 1101 19.75 27.21 -15.61
CA SER A 1101 18.51 26.63 -16.17
C SER A 1101 17.31 26.92 -15.27
N LEU A 1102 17.35 26.50 -14.00
CA LEU A 1102 16.25 26.63 -13.04
C LEU A 1102 15.79 28.08 -12.89
N VAL A 1103 16.73 28.99 -12.69
CA VAL A 1103 16.45 30.41 -12.46
C VAL A 1103 15.98 31.12 -13.74
N THR A 1104 16.51 30.74 -14.91
CA THR A 1104 16.06 31.30 -16.19
C THR A 1104 14.64 30.85 -16.53
N TYR A 1105 14.29 29.58 -16.28
CA TYR A 1105 12.89 29.12 -16.39
C TYR A 1105 11.94 29.87 -15.44
N ALA A 1106 12.33 30.11 -14.19
CA ALA A 1106 11.52 30.90 -13.24
C ALA A 1106 11.24 32.32 -13.74
N THR A 1107 12.27 33.01 -14.23
CA THR A 1107 12.13 34.35 -14.83
C THR A 1107 11.23 34.34 -16.07
N LEU A 1108 11.26 33.30 -16.90
CA LEU A 1108 10.40 33.18 -18.08
C LEU A 1108 8.93 32.95 -17.70
N LEU A 1109 8.66 31.99 -16.82
CA LEU A 1109 7.30 31.67 -16.36
C LEU A 1109 6.64 32.85 -15.63
N ALA A 1110 7.37 33.49 -14.72
CA ALA A 1110 6.86 34.68 -14.03
C ALA A 1110 6.66 35.88 -14.96
N LYS A 1111 7.36 35.93 -16.10
CA LYS A 1111 7.09 36.91 -17.16
C LYS A 1111 5.77 36.62 -17.86
N TRP A 1112 5.54 35.38 -18.27
CA TRP A 1112 4.31 34.95 -18.93
C TRP A 1112 3.04 35.24 -18.12
N TRP A 1113 3.03 34.86 -16.85
CA TRP A 1113 1.87 34.96 -15.96
C TRP A 1113 1.28 36.39 -15.86
N ARG A 1114 2.05 37.43 -16.20
CA ARG A 1114 1.61 38.84 -16.16
C ARG A 1114 1.69 39.58 -17.49
N LEU A 1115 1.68 38.88 -18.63
CA LEU A 1115 1.45 39.54 -19.94
C LEU A 1115 -0.03 39.89 -20.16
N GLY A 1116 -0.92 39.41 -19.29
CA GLY A 1116 -2.37 39.65 -19.31
C GLY A 1116 -2.83 41.02 -18.78
N ASP A 1117 -1.99 42.05 -18.66
CA ASP A 1117 -2.44 43.39 -18.20
C ASP A 1117 -3.49 44.04 -19.15
N ALA A 1118 -3.65 43.52 -20.37
CA ALA A 1118 -4.74 43.89 -21.28
C ALA A 1118 -5.99 42.98 -21.19
N GLN A 1119 -5.91 41.83 -20.53
CA GLN A 1119 -6.95 40.80 -20.33
C GLN A 1119 -6.71 40.05 -19.00
N PRO A 1120 -7.01 40.62 -17.82
CA PRO A 1120 -6.56 40.11 -16.52
C PRO A 1120 -7.18 38.77 -16.06
N THR A 1121 -7.97 38.12 -16.90
CA THR A 1121 -8.69 36.86 -16.65
C THR A 1121 -8.15 35.67 -17.45
N CYS A 1122 -7.10 35.83 -18.26
CA CYS A 1122 -6.64 34.79 -19.18
C CYS A 1122 -5.21 34.31 -18.87
N TYR A 1123 -5.06 33.07 -18.38
CA TYR A 1123 -3.78 32.48 -17.96
C TYR A 1123 -3.29 31.34 -18.87
N ARG A 1124 -4.14 30.91 -19.82
CA ARG A 1124 -3.81 30.03 -20.94
C ARG A 1124 -4.51 30.58 -22.19
N ILE A 1125 -3.84 30.62 -23.34
CA ILE A 1125 -4.51 30.67 -24.64
C ILE A 1125 -4.52 29.22 -25.14
N GLY A 1126 -5.62 28.51 -24.92
CA GLY A 1126 -5.79 27.18 -25.52
C GLY A 1126 -5.85 27.26 -27.05
N GLU A 1127 -5.73 26.13 -27.74
CA GLU A 1127 -5.75 26.07 -29.22
C GLU A 1127 -7.00 26.71 -29.85
N ASN A 1128 -8.09 26.81 -29.08
CA ASN A 1128 -9.37 27.41 -29.48
C ASN A 1128 -9.62 28.82 -28.89
N GLY A 1129 -8.64 29.45 -28.24
CA GLY A 1129 -8.73 30.85 -27.76
C GLY A 1129 -9.59 31.09 -26.50
N GLY A 1130 -9.94 30.04 -25.75
CA GLY A 1130 -10.62 30.14 -24.45
C GLY A 1130 -9.64 30.34 -23.28
N CYS A 1131 -10.12 31.00 -22.22
CA CYS A 1131 -9.38 31.25 -20.98
C CYS A 1131 -9.76 30.23 -19.89
N SER A 1132 -8.79 29.48 -19.38
CA SER A 1132 -8.93 28.64 -18.18
C SER A 1132 -7.58 28.54 -17.46
N ALA A 1133 -7.61 28.50 -16.13
CA ALA A 1133 -6.51 27.94 -15.34
C ALA A 1133 -6.72 26.43 -15.23
N GLU A 1134 -5.64 25.65 -15.19
CA GLU A 1134 -5.72 24.19 -15.10
C GLU A 1134 -5.16 23.70 -13.76
N THR A 1135 -5.65 22.55 -13.26
CA THR A 1135 -5.06 21.88 -12.07
C THR A 1135 -3.58 21.57 -12.25
N TRP A 1136 -3.08 21.53 -13.48
CA TRP A 1136 -1.67 21.37 -13.80
C TRP A 1136 -0.83 22.62 -13.49
N ASP A 1137 -1.41 23.82 -13.51
CA ASP A 1137 -0.73 25.07 -13.17
C ASP A 1137 -0.40 25.15 -11.66
N TYR A 1138 -0.99 24.28 -10.83
CA TYR A 1138 -0.62 24.06 -9.42
C TYR A 1138 0.87 23.67 -9.22
N MET A 1139 1.55 23.20 -10.27
CA MET A 1139 3.00 22.90 -10.24
C MET A 1139 3.87 24.15 -10.28
N LEU A 1140 3.36 25.26 -10.81
CA LEU A 1140 4.11 26.52 -10.97
C LEU A 1140 4.61 27.09 -9.63
N PRO A 1141 3.80 27.17 -8.56
CA PRO A 1141 4.28 27.48 -7.21
C PRO A 1141 5.49 26.62 -6.79
N ASP A 1142 5.44 25.31 -7.01
CA ASP A 1142 6.51 24.39 -6.61
C ASP A 1142 7.82 24.65 -7.37
N GLY A 1143 7.74 24.84 -8.69
CA GLY A 1143 8.89 25.22 -9.51
C GLY A 1143 9.49 26.56 -9.07
N LEU A 1144 8.66 27.56 -8.80
CA LEU A 1144 9.10 28.87 -8.30
C LEU A 1144 9.71 28.78 -6.89
N ALA A 1145 9.21 27.89 -6.01
CA ALA A 1145 9.82 27.63 -4.70
C ALA A 1145 11.23 27.06 -4.81
N TRP A 1146 11.46 26.14 -5.76
CA TRP A 1146 12.80 25.62 -6.06
C TRP A 1146 13.75 26.71 -6.56
N ALA A 1147 13.30 27.60 -7.46
CA ALA A 1147 14.11 28.73 -7.92
C ALA A 1147 14.40 29.73 -6.78
N LEU A 1148 13.41 30.01 -5.91
CA LEU A 1148 13.59 30.84 -4.71
C LEU A 1148 14.59 30.24 -3.71
N ALA A 1149 14.76 28.92 -3.68
CA ALA A 1149 15.75 28.26 -2.83
C ALA A 1149 17.21 28.40 -3.34
N TYR A 1150 17.40 28.61 -4.65
CA TYR A 1150 18.70 28.56 -5.33
C TYR A 1150 19.14 29.88 -5.98
N ASP A 1151 18.32 30.93 -5.92
CA ASP A 1151 18.68 32.27 -6.40
C ASP A 1151 19.35 33.13 -5.31
N ASP A 1152 20.50 33.71 -5.65
CA ASP A 1152 21.29 34.61 -4.78
C ASP A 1152 20.95 36.11 -4.98
N GLY A 1153 19.69 36.43 -5.33
CA GLY A 1153 19.17 37.79 -5.32
C GLY A 1153 18.97 38.45 -6.68
N ARG A 1154 18.43 37.75 -7.69
CA ARG A 1154 17.96 38.41 -8.92
C ARG A 1154 16.80 39.38 -8.62
N ALA A 1155 16.70 40.44 -9.41
CA ALA A 1155 15.63 41.44 -9.29
C ALA A 1155 14.21 40.86 -9.52
N ASP A 1156 14.09 39.75 -10.24
CA ASP A 1156 12.80 39.06 -10.48
C ASP A 1156 12.29 38.29 -9.24
N ARG A 1157 13.08 38.13 -8.17
CA ARG A 1157 12.75 37.28 -7.01
C ARG A 1157 11.41 37.63 -6.36
N THR A 1158 11.13 38.92 -6.15
CA THR A 1158 9.83 39.41 -5.62
C THR A 1158 8.67 39.10 -6.58
N ARG A 1159 8.93 39.09 -7.89
CA ARG A 1159 7.93 38.74 -8.91
C ARG A 1159 7.59 37.25 -8.85
N TRP A 1160 8.58 36.38 -8.66
CA TRP A 1160 8.33 34.94 -8.49
C TRP A 1160 7.47 34.65 -7.26
N GLN A 1161 7.75 35.31 -6.13
CA GLN A 1161 6.95 35.18 -4.91
C GLN A 1161 5.48 35.58 -5.15
N ALA A 1162 5.26 36.74 -5.80
CA ALA A 1162 3.92 37.23 -6.10
C ALA A 1162 3.17 36.31 -7.09
N VAL A 1163 3.84 35.79 -8.12
CA VAL A 1163 3.25 34.85 -9.09
C VAL A 1163 2.95 33.50 -8.46
N GLY A 1164 3.86 32.94 -7.66
CA GLY A 1164 3.64 31.65 -6.98
C GLY A 1164 2.49 31.69 -5.99
N ALA A 1165 2.34 32.78 -5.23
CA ALA A 1165 1.21 32.94 -4.31
C ALA A 1165 -0.14 33.05 -5.05
N GLU A 1166 -0.16 33.79 -6.16
CA GLU A 1166 -1.34 33.96 -6.99
C GLU A 1166 -1.75 32.65 -7.70
N ALA A 1167 -0.77 31.91 -8.22
CA ALA A 1167 -0.96 30.62 -8.88
C ALA A 1167 -1.41 29.54 -7.87
N TRP A 1168 -0.84 29.53 -6.65
CA TRP A 1168 -1.27 28.63 -5.58
C TRP A 1168 -2.73 28.88 -5.22
N GLN A 1169 -3.09 30.13 -4.90
CA GLN A 1169 -4.46 30.48 -4.51
C GLN A 1169 -5.47 30.07 -5.58
N LYS A 1170 -5.20 30.35 -6.86
CA LYS A 1170 -6.06 29.95 -7.97
C LYS A 1170 -6.16 28.42 -8.10
N GLY A 1171 -5.03 27.72 -8.11
CA GLY A 1171 -4.97 26.27 -8.31
C GLY A 1171 -5.72 25.46 -7.25
N VAL A 1172 -5.80 25.95 -6.00
CA VAL A 1172 -6.58 25.31 -4.93
C VAL A 1172 -8.02 25.84 -4.79
N SER A 1173 -8.36 26.96 -5.43
CA SER A 1173 -9.71 27.56 -5.35
C SER A 1173 -10.62 27.27 -6.54
N ASP A 1174 -10.05 27.04 -7.72
CA ASP A 1174 -10.76 26.93 -9.00
C ASP A 1174 -10.17 25.77 -9.83
N PRO A 1175 -10.48 24.50 -9.48
CA PRO A 1175 -9.95 23.34 -10.18
C PRO A 1175 -10.59 23.20 -11.57
N TRP A 1176 -9.82 22.62 -12.48
CA TRP A 1176 -10.24 22.24 -13.82
C TRP A 1176 -11.63 21.57 -13.83
N ASN A 1177 -12.50 22.07 -14.71
CA ASN A 1177 -13.89 21.67 -14.95
C ASN A 1177 -14.95 22.17 -13.95
N GLY A 1178 -14.60 23.06 -13.01
CA GLY A 1178 -15.59 23.74 -12.16
C GLY A 1178 -16.28 22.81 -11.15
N TYR A 1179 -15.65 21.69 -10.83
CA TYR A 1179 -16.09 20.80 -9.76
C TYR A 1179 -15.91 21.46 -8.38
N ALA A 1180 -16.75 21.06 -7.42
CA ALA A 1180 -16.68 21.59 -6.06
C ALA A 1180 -15.37 21.21 -5.34
N LYS A 1181 -15.03 21.97 -4.30
CA LYS A 1181 -13.94 21.62 -3.38
C LYS A 1181 -14.17 20.21 -2.81
N ASN A 1182 -13.09 19.45 -2.63
CA ASN A 1182 -13.09 18.09 -2.08
C ASN A 1182 -13.77 17.02 -2.96
N THR A 1183 -13.95 17.26 -4.25
CA THR A 1183 -14.44 16.25 -5.20
C THR A 1183 -13.28 15.57 -5.95
N PHE A 1184 -13.42 14.27 -6.18
CA PHE A 1184 -12.54 13.54 -7.10
C PHE A 1184 -12.91 13.85 -8.56
N THR A 1185 -11.91 13.95 -9.44
CA THR A 1185 -12.10 14.40 -10.83
C THR A 1185 -11.59 13.41 -11.86
N SER A 1186 -10.30 13.09 -11.84
CA SER A 1186 -9.71 11.94 -12.53
C SER A 1186 -8.51 11.38 -11.77
N SER A 1187 -8.25 10.08 -11.90
CA SER A 1187 -7.08 9.39 -11.34
C SER A 1187 -5.79 10.16 -11.59
N LYS A 1188 -5.52 10.46 -12.86
CA LYS A 1188 -4.39 11.24 -13.35
C LYS A 1188 -4.30 12.65 -12.72
N THR A 1189 -5.41 13.40 -12.70
CA THR A 1189 -5.42 14.77 -12.15
C THR A 1189 -5.18 14.77 -10.64
N GLN A 1190 -5.79 13.83 -9.92
CA GLN A 1190 -5.67 13.73 -8.47
C GLN A 1190 -4.26 13.32 -8.03
N ILE A 1191 -3.61 12.41 -8.76
CA ILE A 1191 -2.20 12.06 -8.50
C ILE A 1191 -1.27 13.26 -8.77
N MET A 1192 -1.53 14.08 -9.79
CA MET A 1192 -0.76 15.31 -9.99
C MET A 1192 -0.93 16.35 -8.88
N ILE A 1193 -2.07 16.37 -8.19
CA ILE A 1193 -2.25 17.19 -6.99
C ILE A 1193 -1.46 16.55 -5.83
N ALA A 1194 -1.61 15.24 -5.62
CA ALA A 1194 -0.95 14.49 -4.55
C ALA A 1194 0.59 14.57 -4.57
N ILE A 1195 1.23 14.64 -5.74
CA ILE A 1195 2.70 14.65 -5.90
C ILE A 1195 3.35 16.05 -5.78
N ASN A 1196 2.58 17.14 -5.73
CA ASN A 1196 3.08 18.51 -5.92
C ASN A 1196 2.72 19.50 -4.80
N GLY A 1197 3.37 20.67 -4.85
CA GLY A 1197 3.15 21.82 -3.98
C GLY A 1197 3.88 21.78 -2.63
N SER A 1198 4.61 20.68 -2.38
CA SER A 1198 5.33 20.45 -1.12
C SER A 1198 6.44 21.47 -0.87
N ALA A 1199 7.19 21.85 -1.90
CA ALA A 1199 8.24 22.86 -1.80
C ALA A 1199 7.64 24.26 -1.62
N TRP A 1200 6.50 24.55 -2.26
CA TRP A 1200 5.76 25.80 -2.04
C TRP A 1200 5.19 25.90 -0.62
N MET A 1201 4.55 24.86 -0.09
CA MET A 1201 4.05 24.87 1.29
C MET A 1201 5.19 25.09 2.29
N ARG A 1202 6.33 24.41 2.11
CA ARG A 1202 7.53 24.64 2.94
C ARG A 1202 8.07 26.05 2.79
N TRP A 1203 8.08 26.62 1.58
CA TRP A 1203 8.47 28.02 1.37
C TRP A 1203 7.51 28.98 2.08
N ALA A 1204 6.19 28.77 1.95
CA ALA A 1204 5.16 29.63 2.51
C ALA A 1204 5.17 29.65 4.04
N ILE A 1205 5.33 28.50 4.71
CA ILE A 1205 5.47 28.43 6.19
C ILE A 1205 6.70 29.22 6.64
N ASN A 1206 7.86 29.05 5.99
CA ASN A 1206 9.10 29.73 6.35
C ASN A 1206 9.13 31.21 5.97
N GLY A 1207 8.19 31.67 5.13
CA GLY A 1207 8.05 33.05 4.66
C GLY A 1207 6.93 33.86 5.33
N LYS A 1208 6.29 33.33 6.38
CA LYS A 1208 5.28 34.04 7.21
C LYS A 1208 5.86 35.25 7.94
#